data_AF-A0A3D0DL40-F1
#
_entry.id   AF-A0A3D0DL40-F1
#
_cell.length_a   1.000
_cell.length_b   1.000
_cell.length_c   1.000
_cell.angle_alpha   90.00
_cell.angle_beta   90.00
_cell.angle_gamma   90.00
#
_symmetry.space_group_name_H-M   'P 1'
#
loop_
_entity.id
_entity.type
_entity.pdbx_description
1 polymer ?
#
loop_
_entity_poly.entity_id
_entity_poly.type
_entity_poly.pdbx_seq_one_letter_code
_entity_poly.pdbx_strand_id
1 'polypeptide(L)'
;MADLKFDNVTPEQFALNLRQLKNEGKVNELVDMIYEAHADYYKGGMGNEGANARLLETENFIKELSPVKEGEEAKKEGKEINPDNVAFLNQIMQAVSEKYYNAVYDAGKRRDSYDEQIKNGNVKGTELVKDEPKTVRKIAHDLVMRDDGVASDAYVHFYRTLHNSLEGKIINGKDAQEINVETSEKVIKSIEEKENISHEKTLEYTEEYENRDYNNSLGFRYKQGELAPGESPFADVPKHLKEVQSCKSAEELEALEDSLNSVIDQHDHYERQIRSTVKVANHLLNEFDSIDWPAEDKTVTYEDTRHCLEHYTHLGKDYKYETVEIISDKNREVEAKLMKADKDIYPARTNNATELIDRSLSNMFDQAAEKYENLKEDGMTDSPEYKTAEKMVKTAQNIFQMKDTAEKITEAHANANDGGKLSRVEDAKLKLKYIEKAKKMHKLTVLPKIEDDAYVRSIDDTLTKLSDSLADCNVKPDESKGYYDKLATSLMEHKRIYKKIRAAEKLSDDKLKEKYTKQLVTNTSEIKKAIKNCKSFEKSTKKTEGITGGKSNRTSDLNELSGNLESTVTILKNSAAEVSFDKYIRLHSGKYSGKTVGEKKTNIAKVIAAYSLKKAGRKFSVDDIHKAANEIEEFYCIRTNPDYNTQNGGKQRLKDATKDEKSMIHEAVNVRVGLYGIKNGKYDEFVRDMNTLKDSMRTSKGRSDEYKNLCNAIKEASELNEKTANMTEEKKADAFANANIKVVMAVQKYVKGKETVRIQDKGNDAFANSMDALSIVSKYTRHEGQAMNESIIKVVNKINKVRKDNLLSDANRFAKGFGAERAKMAYDRRTAAENSKKNVKENKAPGRR
;
A
#
# COMPACT_ATOMS: atom_id res chain seq x y z
N MET A 1 -7.48 -50.19 -9.67
CA MET A 1 -6.46 -51.13 -10.19
C MET A 1 -6.48 -52.33 -9.27
N ALA A 2 -6.48 -53.55 -9.83
CA ALA A 2 -6.22 -54.74 -9.02
C ALA A 2 -4.76 -54.67 -8.56
N ASP A 3 -4.48 -54.93 -7.28
CA ASP A 3 -3.12 -55.00 -6.73
C ASP A 3 -2.36 -56.17 -7.37
N LEU A 4 -1.81 -55.97 -8.58
CA LEU A 4 -0.84 -56.88 -9.19
C LEU A 4 0.51 -56.64 -8.51
N LYS A 5 0.63 -57.05 -7.26
CA LYS A 5 1.91 -56.96 -6.54
C LYS A 5 2.89 -57.97 -7.11
N PHE A 6 3.97 -57.48 -7.75
CA PHE A 6 5.06 -58.31 -8.27
C PHE A 6 6.03 -58.82 -7.19
N ASP A 7 5.66 -58.71 -5.91
CA ASP A 7 6.51 -59.04 -4.76
C ASP A 7 7.07 -60.48 -4.81
N ASN A 8 6.46 -61.37 -5.61
CA ASN A 8 6.91 -62.76 -5.81
C ASN A 8 7.08 -63.18 -7.28
N VAL A 9 7.08 -62.24 -8.24
CA VAL A 9 7.21 -62.56 -9.67
C VAL A 9 8.67 -62.42 -10.08
N THR A 10 9.31 -63.54 -10.44
CA THR A 10 10.68 -63.52 -10.98
C THR A 10 10.69 -62.83 -12.35
N PRO A 11 11.83 -62.24 -12.79
CA PRO A 11 11.94 -61.63 -14.11
C PRO A 11 11.52 -62.57 -15.25
N GLU A 12 11.86 -63.86 -15.16
CA GLU A 12 11.49 -64.86 -16.16
C GLU A 12 9.98 -65.10 -16.21
N GLN A 13 9.34 -65.21 -15.04
CA GLN A 13 7.89 -65.33 -14.97
C GLN A 13 7.19 -64.06 -15.45
N PHE A 14 7.77 -62.88 -15.18
CA PHE A 14 7.28 -61.61 -15.69
C PHE A 14 7.33 -61.55 -17.22
N ALA A 15 8.46 -61.91 -17.82
CA ALA A 15 8.62 -61.99 -19.27
C ALA A 15 7.67 -63.01 -19.92
N LEU A 16 7.43 -64.15 -19.27
CA LEU A 16 6.45 -65.14 -19.72
C LEU A 16 5.02 -64.56 -19.71
N ASN A 17 4.67 -63.83 -18.65
CA ASN A 17 3.36 -63.19 -18.52
C ASN A 17 3.14 -62.13 -19.61
N LEU A 18 4.14 -61.30 -19.93
CA LEU A 18 4.05 -60.32 -21.02
C LEU A 18 3.72 -61.00 -22.36
N ARG A 19 4.44 -62.08 -22.69
CA ARG A 19 4.20 -62.85 -23.93
C ARG A 19 2.84 -63.54 -23.93
N GLN A 20 2.39 -64.05 -22.78
CA GLN A 20 1.06 -64.62 -22.64
C GLN A 20 -0.04 -63.58 -22.89
N LEU A 21 0.05 -62.40 -22.26
CA LEU A 21 -0.93 -61.32 -22.44
C LEU A 21 -0.97 -60.82 -23.89
N LYS A 22 0.19 -60.74 -24.57
CA LYS A 22 0.26 -60.48 -26.02
C LYS A 22 -0.54 -61.52 -26.80
N ASN A 23 -0.28 -62.81 -26.57
CA ASN A 23 -0.93 -63.92 -27.30
C ASN A 23 -2.44 -63.98 -27.06
N GLU A 24 -2.89 -63.54 -25.88
CA GLU A 24 -4.30 -63.44 -25.52
C GLU A 24 -4.97 -62.15 -26.04
N GLY A 25 -4.21 -61.22 -26.64
CA GLY A 25 -4.73 -59.92 -27.11
C GLY A 25 -5.13 -58.97 -25.98
N LYS A 26 -4.63 -59.19 -24.76
CA LYS A 26 -4.94 -58.41 -23.55
C LYS A 26 -4.05 -57.19 -23.41
N VAL A 27 -4.24 -56.23 -24.32
CA VAL A 27 -3.38 -55.04 -24.45
C VAL A 27 -3.38 -54.18 -23.18
N ASN A 28 -4.55 -53.93 -22.59
CA ASN A 28 -4.65 -53.04 -21.43
C ASN A 28 -3.96 -53.62 -20.20
N GLU A 29 -4.16 -54.92 -19.92
CA GLU A 29 -3.50 -55.63 -18.84
C GLU A 29 -1.97 -55.68 -19.03
N LEU A 30 -1.52 -55.80 -20.27
CA LEU A 30 -0.10 -55.74 -20.61
C LEU A 30 0.50 -54.35 -20.35
N VAL A 31 -0.19 -53.29 -20.79
CA VAL A 31 0.24 -51.91 -20.54
C VAL A 31 0.28 -51.60 -19.04
N ASP A 32 -0.71 -52.07 -18.27
CA ASP A 32 -0.72 -51.96 -16.80
C ASP A 32 0.48 -52.68 -16.17
N MET A 33 0.75 -53.92 -16.58
CA MET A 33 1.89 -54.70 -16.09
C MET A 33 3.24 -54.03 -16.38
N ILE A 34 3.40 -53.46 -17.57
CA ILE A 34 4.62 -52.72 -17.95
C ILE A 34 4.76 -51.43 -17.13
N TYR A 35 3.66 -50.71 -16.94
CA TYR A 35 3.65 -49.49 -16.14
C TYR A 35 4.04 -49.77 -14.68
N GLU A 36 3.49 -50.82 -14.08
CA GLU A 36 3.81 -51.19 -12.71
C GLU A 36 5.29 -51.60 -12.55
N ALA A 37 5.89 -52.28 -13.54
CA ALA A 37 7.32 -52.58 -13.53
C ALA A 37 8.18 -51.30 -13.56
N HIS A 38 7.79 -50.30 -14.36
CA HIS A 38 8.43 -48.99 -14.33
C HIS A 38 8.22 -48.28 -12.98
N ALA A 39 7.01 -48.33 -12.41
CA ALA A 39 6.72 -47.71 -11.12
C ALA A 39 7.53 -48.35 -9.98
N ASP A 40 7.71 -49.67 -9.99
CA ASP A 40 8.57 -50.41 -9.07
C ASP A 40 10.04 -49.96 -9.16
N TYR A 41 10.55 -49.80 -10.38
CA TYR A 41 11.91 -49.32 -10.63
C TYR A 41 12.14 -47.94 -10.01
N TYR A 42 11.22 -47.00 -10.25
CA TYR A 42 11.33 -45.65 -9.68
C TYR A 42 11.11 -45.63 -8.17
N LYS A 43 10.23 -46.48 -7.61
CA LYS A 43 10.02 -46.63 -6.15
C LYS A 43 11.23 -47.20 -5.42
N GLY A 44 11.86 -48.24 -5.98
CA GLY A 44 12.98 -48.95 -5.34
C GLY A 44 14.34 -48.26 -5.53
N GLY A 45 14.42 -47.33 -6.48
CA GLY A 45 15.68 -46.76 -6.95
C GLY A 45 16.59 -47.80 -7.62
N MET A 46 17.75 -47.37 -8.11
CA MET A 46 18.72 -48.24 -8.82
C MET A 46 19.19 -49.47 -8.00
N GLY A 47 18.95 -49.50 -6.69
CA GLY A 47 19.33 -50.61 -5.80
C GLY A 47 18.35 -51.79 -5.76
N ASN A 48 17.18 -51.71 -6.40
CA ASN A 48 16.24 -52.83 -6.47
C ASN A 48 16.52 -53.71 -7.70
N GLU A 49 17.40 -54.70 -7.55
CA GLU A 49 17.81 -55.61 -8.64
C GLU A 49 16.63 -56.30 -9.33
N GLY A 50 15.59 -56.66 -8.59
CA GLY A 50 14.38 -57.29 -9.15
C GLY A 50 13.58 -56.34 -10.04
N ALA A 51 13.43 -55.08 -9.63
CA ALA A 51 12.75 -54.07 -10.44
C ALA A 51 13.56 -53.70 -11.70
N ASN A 52 14.89 -53.59 -11.58
CA ASN A 52 15.79 -53.38 -12.71
C ASN A 52 15.67 -54.51 -13.75
N ALA A 53 15.64 -55.76 -13.29
CA ALA A 53 15.51 -56.92 -14.17
C ALA A 53 14.14 -56.94 -14.88
N ARG A 54 13.04 -56.61 -14.20
CA ARG A 54 11.71 -56.51 -14.84
C ARG A 54 11.63 -55.36 -15.85
N LEU A 55 12.30 -54.24 -15.58
CA LEU A 55 12.41 -53.13 -16.54
C LEU A 55 13.19 -53.57 -17.79
N LEU A 56 14.30 -54.29 -17.63
CA LEU A 56 15.06 -54.85 -18.75
C LEU A 56 14.22 -55.83 -19.58
N GLU A 57 13.45 -56.72 -18.93
CA GLU A 57 12.53 -57.63 -19.62
C GLU A 57 11.44 -56.88 -20.40
N THR A 58 10.96 -55.75 -19.86
CA THR A 58 10.05 -54.85 -20.58
C THR A 58 10.70 -54.28 -21.84
N GLU A 59 11.93 -53.76 -21.74
CA GLU A 59 12.65 -53.22 -22.90
C GLU A 59 12.92 -54.30 -23.95
N ASN A 60 13.29 -55.51 -23.52
CA ASN A 60 13.48 -56.67 -24.40
C ASN A 60 12.17 -57.04 -25.09
N PHE A 61 11.07 -57.11 -24.36
CA PHE A 61 9.75 -57.37 -24.91
C PHE A 61 9.33 -56.31 -25.94
N ILE A 62 9.55 -55.02 -25.66
CA ILE A 62 9.26 -53.94 -26.62
C ILE A 62 10.11 -54.08 -27.91
N LYS A 63 11.38 -54.50 -27.78
CA LYS A 63 12.23 -54.83 -28.95
C LYS A 63 11.69 -56.04 -29.71
N GLU A 64 11.20 -57.08 -29.03
CA GLU A 64 10.56 -58.27 -29.63
C GLU A 64 9.25 -57.93 -30.38
N LEU A 65 8.56 -56.86 -30.00
CA LEU A 65 7.38 -56.39 -30.72
C LEU A 65 7.73 -55.67 -32.02
N SER A 66 8.95 -55.16 -32.13
CA SER A 66 9.37 -54.28 -33.23
C SER A 66 10.52 -54.83 -34.11
N PRO A 67 10.58 -56.14 -34.42
CA PRO A 67 11.56 -56.67 -35.35
C PRO A 67 11.26 -56.16 -36.76
N VAL A 68 12.33 -55.75 -37.44
CA VAL A 68 12.29 -55.35 -38.85
C VAL A 68 12.31 -56.63 -39.70
N LYS A 69 11.64 -56.64 -40.86
CA LYS A 69 11.75 -57.75 -41.82
C LYS A 69 13.24 -58.05 -42.12
N GLU A 70 13.63 -59.32 -42.14
CA GLU A 70 14.97 -59.75 -42.54
C GLU A 70 14.95 -60.25 -44.00
N GLY A 71 15.97 -59.89 -44.81
CA GLY A 71 16.11 -60.31 -46.21
C GLY A 71 16.57 -59.22 -47.17
N GLU A 72 16.83 -59.56 -48.44
CA GLU A 72 17.27 -58.60 -49.47
C GLU A 72 16.20 -57.54 -49.83
N GLU A 73 14.92 -57.83 -49.62
CA GLU A 73 13.80 -56.88 -49.79
C GLU A 73 13.73 -55.83 -48.67
N ALA A 74 14.13 -56.17 -47.44
CA ALA A 74 14.20 -55.23 -46.33
C ALA A 74 15.25 -54.13 -46.53
N LYS A 75 16.26 -54.37 -47.38
CA LYS A 75 17.24 -53.35 -47.78
C LYS A 75 16.68 -52.33 -48.78
N LYS A 76 15.52 -52.61 -49.41
CA LYS A 76 14.87 -51.73 -50.40
C LYS A 76 13.67 -50.96 -49.85
N GLU A 77 12.94 -51.50 -48.86
CA GLU A 77 11.70 -50.90 -48.34
C GLU A 77 11.85 -50.15 -47.00
N GLY A 78 13.06 -50.10 -46.42
CA GLY A 78 13.29 -49.46 -45.12
C GLY A 78 12.98 -50.39 -43.95
N LYS A 79 13.08 -49.87 -42.73
CA LYS A 79 12.94 -50.64 -41.48
C LYS A 79 11.46 -51.02 -41.17
N GLU A 80 10.78 -51.68 -42.10
CA GLU A 80 9.39 -52.12 -41.98
C GLU A 80 9.25 -53.20 -40.89
N ILE A 81 8.33 -52.95 -39.96
CA ILE A 81 7.96 -53.87 -38.88
C ILE A 81 7.31 -55.14 -39.45
N ASN A 82 7.57 -56.28 -38.81
CA ASN A 82 6.89 -57.54 -39.16
C ASN A 82 5.35 -57.36 -39.17
N PRO A 83 4.65 -57.63 -40.30
CA PRO A 83 3.21 -57.50 -40.43
C PRO A 83 2.39 -58.17 -39.31
N ASP A 84 2.88 -59.29 -38.77
CA ASP A 84 2.20 -60.05 -37.70
C ASP A 84 2.09 -59.25 -36.38
N ASN A 85 2.97 -58.26 -36.18
CA ASN A 85 3.00 -57.42 -34.98
C ASN A 85 2.30 -56.07 -35.17
N VAL A 86 2.03 -55.65 -36.41
CA VAL A 86 1.51 -54.30 -36.74
C VAL A 86 0.20 -53.98 -36.02
N ALA A 87 -0.78 -54.89 -36.09
CA ALA A 87 -2.10 -54.67 -35.48
C ALA A 87 -1.98 -54.50 -33.95
N PHE A 88 -1.16 -55.33 -33.32
CA PHE A 88 -0.92 -55.29 -31.88
C PHE A 88 -0.11 -54.06 -31.45
N LEU A 89 0.90 -53.66 -32.23
CA LEU A 89 1.67 -52.45 -31.98
C LEU A 89 0.81 -51.19 -32.03
N ASN A 90 -0.07 -51.07 -33.02
CA ASN A 90 -1.02 -49.94 -33.08
C ASN A 90 -1.94 -49.90 -31.85
N GLN A 91 -2.42 -51.06 -31.38
CA GLN A 91 -3.23 -51.14 -30.16
C GLN A 91 -2.43 -50.75 -28.90
N ILE A 92 -1.18 -51.19 -28.78
CA ILE A 92 -0.29 -50.79 -27.67
C ILE A 92 -0.01 -49.29 -27.73
N MET A 93 0.36 -48.73 -28.88
CA MET A 93 0.65 -47.31 -29.03
C MET A 93 -0.56 -46.46 -28.62
N GLN A 94 -1.76 -46.87 -29.02
CA GLN A 94 -3.00 -46.25 -28.59
C GLN A 94 -3.19 -46.35 -27.08
N ALA A 95 -3.12 -47.55 -26.50
CA ALA A 95 -3.34 -47.76 -25.06
C ALA A 95 -2.30 -47.03 -24.19
N VAL A 96 -1.04 -46.98 -24.61
CA VAL A 96 0.04 -46.24 -23.93
C VAL A 96 -0.20 -44.74 -24.03
N SER A 97 -0.57 -44.22 -25.21
CA SER A 97 -0.92 -42.81 -25.38
C SER A 97 -2.13 -42.43 -24.53
N GLU A 98 -3.19 -43.25 -24.52
CA GLU A 98 -4.37 -43.05 -23.69
C GLU A 98 -4.00 -42.97 -22.21
N LYS A 99 -3.22 -43.91 -21.67
CA LYS A 99 -2.81 -43.85 -20.27
C LYS A 99 -1.93 -42.63 -19.98
N TYR A 100 -0.96 -42.33 -20.85
CA TYR A 100 -0.06 -41.19 -20.68
C TYR A 100 -0.83 -39.87 -20.64
N TYR A 101 -1.65 -39.58 -21.66
CA TYR A 101 -2.35 -38.31 -21.75
C TYR A 101 -3.50 -38.19 -20.73
N ASN A 102 -4.13 -39.29 -20.31
CA ASN A 102 -5.05 -39.27 -19.16
C ASN A 102 -4.29 -38.90 -17.87
N ALA A 103 -3.10 -39.45 -17.63
CA ALA A 103 -2.28 -39.09 -16.47
C ALA A 103 -1.82 -37.62 -16.52
N VAL A 104 -1.44 -37.11 -17.71
CA VAL A 104 -1.13 -35.70 -17.96
C VAL A 104 -2.34 -34.81 -17.59
N TYR A 105 -3.53 -35.16 -18.09
CA TYR A 105 -4.75 -34.41 -17.81
C TYR A 105 -5.10 -34.42 -16.31
N ASP A 106 -5.08 -35.59 -15.67
CA ASP A 106 -5.38 -35.75 -14.24
C ASP A 106 -4.40 -34.96 -13.36
N ALA A 107 -3.11 -34.98 -13.70
CA ALA A 107 -2.08 -34.17 -13.03
C ALA A 107 -2.32 -32.67 -13.24
N GLY A 108 -2.65 -32.25 -14.47
CA GLY A 108 -3.01 -30.87 -14.78
C GLY A 108 -4.22 -30.38 -13.97
N LYS A 109 -5.28 -31.19 -13.87
CA LYS A 109 -6.48 -30.87 -13.08
C LYS A 109 -6.18 -30.76 -11.58
N ARG A 110 -5.34 -31.65 -11.04
CA ARG A 110 -4.88 -31.54 -9.65
C ARG A 110 -4.00 -30.32 -9.44
N ARG A 111 -3.17 -29.94 -10.42
CA ARG A 111 -2.35 -28.71 -10.36
C ARG A 111 -3.24 -27.48 -10.31
N ASP A 112 -4.21 -27.37 -11.21
CA ASP A 112 -5.20 -26.28 -11.19
C ASP A 112 -5.96 -26.25 -9.85
N SER A 113 -6.31 -27.41 -9.29
CA SER A 113 -6.92 -27.53 -7.96
C SER A 113 -6.00 -27.02 -6.84
N TYR A 114 -4.72 -27.41 -6.83
CA TYR A 114 -3.75 -26.92 -5.85
C TYR A 114 -3.48 -25.42 -5.99
N ASP A 115 -3.38 -24.93 -7.22
CA ASP A 115 -3.21 -23.51 -7.53
C ASP A 115 -4.37 -22.68 -6.93
N GLU A 116 -5.61 -23.13 -7.14
CA GLU A 116 -6.79 -22.51 -6.52
C GLU A 116 -6.82 -22.66 -5.00
N GLN A 117 -6.44 -23.82 -4.44
CA GLN A 117 -6.36 -24.00 -2.99
C GLN A 117 -5.33 -23.06 -2.36
N ILE A 118 -4.17 -22.87 -3.00
CA ILE A 118 -3.13 -21.94 -2.54
C ILE A 118 -3.63 -20.50 -2.61
N LYS A 119 -4.20 -20.07 -3.74
CA LYS A 119 -4.79 -18.72 -3.91
C LYS A 119 -5.83 -18.41 -2.84
N ASN A 120 -6.65 -19.40 -2.49
CA ASN A 120 -7.66 -19.30 -1.44
C ASN A 120 -7.08 -19.35 -0.01
N GLY A 121 -5.80 -19.68 0.15
CA GLY A 121 -5.12 -19.79 1.44
C GLY A 121 -5.43 -21.08 2.20
N ASN A 122 -5.86 -22.13 1.50
CA ASN A 122 -6.19 -23.42 2.07
C ASN A 122 -4.96 -24.33 2.25
N VAL A 123 -3.82 -23.98 1.63
CA VAL A 123 -2.56 -24.70 1.78
C VAL A 123 -1.66 -23.99 2.79
N LYS A 124 -1.53 -24.56 3.99
CA LYS A 124 -0.71 -23.99 5.07
C LYS A 124 0.75 -23.80 4.62
N GLY A 125 1.36 -22.68 5.00
CA GLY A 125 2.72 -22.31 4.63
C GLY A 125 2.82 -21.46 3.36
N THR A 126 1.73 -21.30 2.59
CA THR A 126 1.68 -20.48 1.36
C THR A 126 1.02 -19.11 1.56
N GLU A 127 0.66 -18.75 2.79
CA GLU A 127 -0.22 -17.61 3.07
C GLU A 127 0.34 -16.27 2.57
N LEU A 128 1.67 -16.12 2.55
CA LEU A 128 2.38 -14.92 2.11
C LEU A 128 2.65 -14.88 0.59
N VAL A 129 2.44 -15.99 -0.13
CA VAL A 129 2.72 -16.10 -1.58
C VAL A 129 1.47 -16.38 -2.41
N LYS A 130 0.30 -16.56 -1.79
CA LYS A 130 -0.97 -16.90 -2.46
C LYS A 130 -1.44 -15.93 -3.54
N ASP A 131 -0.95 -14.69 -3.53
CA ASP A 131 -1.24 -13.63 -4.50
C ASP A 131 -0.14 -13.50 -5.57
N GLU A 132 0.79 -14.45 -5.67
CA GLU A 132 1.89 -14.45 -6.65
C GLU A 132 1.72 -15.59 -7.67
N PRO A 133 1.04 -15.36 -8.82
CA PRO A 133 0.63 -16.45 -9.72
C PRO A 133 1.76 -17.39 -10.15
N LYS A 134 2.95 -16.84 -10.44
CA LYS A 134 4.12 -17.66 -10.82
C LYS A 134 4.63 -18.55 -9.67
N THR A 135 4.67 -18.00 -8.46
CA THR A 135 5.10 -18.71 -7.25
C THR A 135 4.08 -19.79 -6.88
N VAL A 136 2.79 -19.44 -6.91
CA VAL A 136 1.69 -20.37 -6.65
C VAL A 136 1.70 -21.54 -7.63
N ARG A 137 1.81 -21.25 -8.93
CA ARG A 137 1.79 -22.28 -9.96
C ARG A 137 2.95 -23.26 -9.84
N LYS A 138 4.15 -22.76 -9.50
CA LYS A 138 5.32 -23.60 -9.20
C LYS A 138 5.11 -24.49 -7.98
N ILE A 139 4.58 -23.95 -6.88
CA ILE A 139 4.27 -24.74 -5.69
C ILE A 139 3.20 -25.80 -5.99
N ALA A 140 2.15 -25.45 -6.75
CA ALA A 140 1.11 -26.39 -7.16
C ALA A 140 1.68 -27.51 -8.02
N HIS A 141 2.57 -27.18 -8.96
CA HIS A 141 3.31 -28.14 -9.76
C HIS A 141 4.10 -29.12 -8.86
N ASP A 142 4.93 -28.59 -7.95
CA ASP A 142 5.76 -29.41 -7.06
C ASP A 142 4.90 -30.33 -6.15
N LEU A 143 3.74 -29.85 -5.69
CA LEU A 143 2.82 -30.65 -4.88
C LEU A 143 2.25 -31.83 -5.68
N VAL A 144 1.87 -31.62 -6.93
CA VAL A 144 1.40 -32.70 -7.81
C VAL A 144 2.51 -33.70 -8.10
N MET A 145 3.72 -33.22 -8.45
CA MET A 145 4.88 -34.11 -8.69
C MET A 145 5.20 -34.95 -7.46
N ARG A 146 5.10 -34.36 -6.26
CA ARG A 146 5.26 -35.08 -5.00
C ARG A 146 4.17 -36.11 -4.77
N ASP A 147 2.90 -35.74 -4.99
CA ASP A 147 1.75 -36.63 -4.72
C ASP A 147 1.70 -37.81 -5.67
N ASP A 148 2.04 -37.59 -6.93
CA ASP A 148 2.24 -38.68 -7.88
C ASP A 148 3.46 -39.52 -7.55
N GLY A 149 4.46 -38.86 -6.95
CA GLY A 149 5.77 -39.41 -6.71
C GLY A 149 6.34 -40.06 -7.97
N VAL A 150 7.10 -41.11 -7.72
CA VAL A 150 7.76 -42.00 -8.68
C VAL A 150 6.82 -42.68 -9.68
N ALA A 151 5.51 -42.71 -9.43
CA ALA A 151 4.54 -43.32 -10.34
C ALA A 151 4.32 -42.46 -11.60
N SER A 152 4.40 -41.14 -11.50
CA SER A 152 4.32 -40.26 -12.68
C SER A 152 5.53 -40.39 -13.62
N ASP A 153 6.71 -40.67 -13.07
CA ASP A 153 7.93 -40.91 -13.86
C ASP A 153 7.84 -42.20 -14.68
N ALA A 154 7.15 -43.21 -14.14
CA ALA A 154 6.91 -44.47 -14.84
C ALA A 154 6.12 -44.27 -16.15
N TYR A 155 5.09 -43.41 -16.17
CA TYR A 155 4.34 -43.11 -17.40
C TYR A 155 5.21 -42.42 -18.45
N VAL A 156 5.99 -41.40 -18.04
CA VAL A 156 6.88 -40.66 -18.95
C VAL A 156 7.96 -41.57 -19.51
N HIS A 157 8.57 -42.39 -18.66
CA HIS A 157 9.62 -43.31 -19.10
C HIS A 157 9.06 -44.39 -20.02
N PHE A 158 7.94 -45.03 -19.67
CA PHE A 158 7.35 -46.04 -20.53
C PHE A 158 6.95 -45.47 -21.90
N TYR A 159 6.30 -44.31 -21.92
CA TYR A 159 5.97 -43.58 -23.16
C TYR A 159 7.24 -43.35 -23.99
N ARG A 160 8.30 -42.77 -23.40
CA ARG A 160 9.58 -42.54 -24.11
C ARG A 160 10.26 -43.82 -24.57
N THR A 161 10.30 -44.88 -23.76
CA THR A 161 10.92 -46.16 -24.10
C THR A 161 10.24 -46.80 -25.31
N LEU A 162 8.90 -46.82 -25.32
CA LEU A 162 8.15 -47.32 -26.47
C LEU A 162 8.49 -46.50 -27.72
N HIS A 163 8.49 -45.17 -27.63
CA HIS A 163 8.72 -44.29 -28.78
C HIS A 163 10.14 -44.41 -29.34
N ASN A 164 11.13 -44.39 -28.46
CA ASN A 164 12.53 -44.55 -28.85
C ASN A 164 12.78 -45.92 -29.49
N SER A 165 12.09 -46.97 -29.03
CA SER A 165 12.21 -48.30 -29.62
C SER A 165 11.63 -48.40 -31.04
N LEU A 166 10.74 -47.47 -31.42
CA LEU A 166 10.08 -47.40 -32.72
C LEU A 166 10.73 -46.36 -33.65
N GLU A 167 11.69 -45.58 -33.18
CA GLU A 167 12.34 -44.53 -33.94
C GLU A 167 13.00 -45.04 -35.24
N GLY A 168 12.65 -44.40 -36.36
CA GLY A 168 13.14 -44.74 -37.70
C GLY A 168 12.61 -46.06 -38.26
N LYS A 169 11.57 -46.65 -37.65
CA LYS A 169 10.87 -47.85 -38.13
C LYS A 169 9.62 -47.47 -38.92
N ILE A 170 9.19 -48.35 -39.83
CA ILE A 170 8.04 -48.15 -40.70
C ILE A 170 6.95 -49.18 -40.33
N ILE A 171 5.70 -48.74 -40.24
CA ILE A 171 4.53 -49.58 -39.94
C ILE A 171 3.49 -49.32 -41.04
N ASN A 172 3.18 -50.33 -41.84
CA ASN A 172 2.29 -50.22 -43.01
C ASN A 172 2.71 -49.11 -43.98
N GLY A 173 4.02 -49.00 -44.26
CA GLY A 173 4.53 -48.00 -45.20
C GLY A 173 4.54 -46.55 -44.68
N LYS A 174 4.24 -46.34 -43.39
CA LYS A 174 4.26 -45.03 -42.73
C LYS A 174 5.27 -45.02 -41.59
N ASP A 175 5.96 -43.90 -41.39
CA ASP A 175 6.92 -43.76 -40.29
C ASP A 175 6.22 -43.92 -38.92
N ALA A 176 6.82 -44.72 -38.03
CA ALA A 176 6.23 -45.01 -36.72
C ALA A 176 6.09 -43.76 -35.84
N GLN A 177 6.96 -42.76 -36.00
CA GLN A 177 6.80 -41.47 -35.32
C GLN A 177 5.59 -40.71 -35.84
N GLU A 178 5.32 -40.76 -37.15
CA GLU A 178 4.13 -40.13 -37.74
C GLU A 178 2.85 -40.77 -37.22
N ILE A 179 2.79 -42.11 -37.18
CA ILE A 179 1.65 -42.84 -36.58
C ILE A 179 1.49 -42.49 -35.10
N ASN A 180 2.59 -42.35 -34.38
CA ASN A 180 2.56 -41.97 -32.99
C ASN A 180 1.99 -40.56 -32.77
N VAL A 181 2.41 -39.58 -33.59
CA VAL A 181 1.87 -38.21 -33.54
C VAL A 181 0.36 -38.25 -33.80
N GLU A 182 -0.09 -38.94 -34.85
CA GLU A 182 -1.52 -39.08 -35.15
C GLU A 182 -2.30 -39.76 -34.02
N THR A 183 -1.70 -40.77 -33.39
CA THR A 183 -2.31 -41.49 -32.26
C THR A 183 -2.43 -40.57 -31.05
N SER A 184 -1.36 -39.83 -30.73
CA SER A 184 -1.34 -38.85 -29.65
C SER A 184 -2.37 -37.74 -29.89
N GLU A 185 -2.45 -37.18 -31.10
CA GLU A 185 -3.44 -36.16 -31.47
C GLU A 185 -4.87 -36.67 -31.35
N LYS A 186 -5.16 -37.90 -31.77
CA LYS A 186 -6.48 -38.52 -31.62
C LYS A 186 -6.87 -38.67 -30.14
N VAL A 187 -5.93 -39.13 -29.31
CA VAL A 187 -6.15 -39.28 -27.87
C VAL A 187 -6.35 -37.92 -27.19
N ILE A 188 -5.48 -36.95 -27.48
CA ILE A 188 -5.58 -35.57 -26.98
C ILE A 188 -6.94 -34.98 -27.34
N LYS A 189 -7.35 -35.07 -28.61
CA LYS A 189 -8.65 -34.58 -29.08
C LYS A 189 -9.82 -35.28 -28.37
N SER A 190 -9.72 -36.59 -28.16
CA SER A 190 -10.74 -37.33 -27.41
C SER A 190 -10.85 -36.85 -25.96
N ILE A 191 -9.73 -36.50 -25.31
CA ILE A 191 -9.73 -35.94 -23.96
C ILE A 191 -10.32 -34.52 -23.98
N GLU A 192 -9.92 -33.68 -24.93
CA GLU A 192 -10.45 -32.32 -25.13
C GLU A 192 -11.97 -32.30 -25.27
N GLU A 193 -12.51 -33.17 -26.11
CA GLU A 193 -13.95 -33.30 -26.33
C GLU A 193 -14.68 -33.86 -25.09
N LYS A 194 -14.13 -34.91 -24.47
CA LYS A 194 -14.74 -35.57 -23.30
C LYS A 194 -14.78 -34.65 -22.08
N GLU A 195 -13.70 -33.92 -21.85
CA GLU A 195 -13.48 -33.13 -20.63
C GLU A 195 -13.79 -31.64 -20.84
N ASN A 196 -14.13 -31.23 -22.07
CA ASN A 196 -14.42 -29.86 -22.47
C ASN A 196 -13.28 -28.89 -22.09
N ILE A 197 -12.05 -29.24 -22.48
CA ILE A 197 -10.83 -28.48 -22.25
C ILE A 197 -10.25 -28.00 -23.59
N SER A 198 -9.65 -26.81 -23.62
CA SER A 198 -9.07 -26.28 -24.87
C SER A 198 -7.73 -26.95 -25.20
N HIS A 199 -7.38 -26.96 -26.48
CA HIS A 199 -6.13 -27.54 -26.95
C HIS A 199 -4.90 -26.88 -26.31
N GLU A 200 -4.90 -25.55 -26.20
CA GLU A 200 -3.80 -24.81 -25.56
C GLU A 200 -3.60 -25.22 -24.10
N LYS A 201 -4.69 -25.51 -23.38
CA LYS A 201 -4.62 -25.94 -21.98
C LYS A 201 -4.10 -27.37 -21.86
N THR A 202 -4.45 -28.25 -22.80
CA THR A 202 -3.88 -29.61 -22.86
C THR A 202 -2.37 -29.57 -23.14
N LEU A 203 -1.93 -28.74 -24.09
CA LEU A 203 -0.50 -28.53 -24.36
C LEU A 203 0.25 -28.01 -23.12
N GLU A 204 -0.34 -27.04 -22.41
CA GLU A 204 0.21 -26.53 -21.15
C GLU A 204 0.33 -27.64 -20.09
N TYR A 205 -0.68 -28.50 -19.94
CA TYR A 205 -0.61 -29.65 -19.04
C TYR A 205 0.51 -30.62 -19.42
N THR A 206 0.68 -30.90 -20.71
CA THR A 206 1.75 -31.78 -21.21
C THR A 206 3.12 -31.18 -20.90
N GLU A 207 3.38 -29.92 -21.28
CA GLU A 207 4.67 -29.25 -21.02
C GLU A 207 5.02 -29.27 -19.53
N GLU A 208 4.05 -28.91 -18.68
CA GLU A 208 4.27 -28.90 -17.24
C GLU A 208 4.29 -30.30 -16.61
N TYR A 209 3.74 -31.33 -17.24
CA TYR A 209 3.91 -32.70 -16.77
C TYR A 209 5.29 -33.23 -17.14
N GLU A 210 5.81 -32.90 -18.32
CA GLU A 210 7.14 -33.32 -18.75
C GLU A 210 8.27 -32.57 -18.04
N ASN A 211 8.02 -31.35 -17.55
CA ASN A 211 8.96 -30.62 -16.70
C ASN A 211 9.08 -31.27 -15.32
N ARG A 212 10.03 -32.19 -15.14
CA ARG A 212 10.26 -32.90 -13.86
C ARG A 212 11.33 -32.27 -12.97
N ASP A 213 11.88 -31.11 -13.33
CA ASP A 213 12.94 -30.47 -12.54
C ASP A 213 12.38 -29.73 -11.31
N TYR A 214 12.07 -30.49 -10.26
CA TYR A 214 11.68 -29.94 -8.94
C TYR A 214 12.87 -29.36 -8.16
N ASN A 215 14.13 -29.49 -8.63
CA ASN A 215 15.30 -28.92 -7.97
C ASN A 215 15.44 -27.41 -8.18
N ASN A 216 14.62 -26.81 -9.04
CA ASN A 216 14.36 -25.36 -9.08
C ASN A 216 13.42 -24.88 -7.95
N SER A 217 13.48 -25.57 -6.81
CA SER A 217 12.65 -25.28 -5.64
C SER A 217 12.84 -23.81 -5.23
N LEU A 218 11.72 -23.11 -5.05
CA LEU A 218 11.65 -21.74 -4.53
C LEU A 218 12.12 -21.63 -3.07
N GLY A 219 12.82 -22.65 -2.55
CA GLY A 219 13.22 -22.83 -1.16
C GLY A 219 12.23 -23.65 -0.33
N PHE A 220 11.12 -24.10 -0.91
CA PHE A 220 10.16 -24.98 -0.24
C PHE A 220 10.70 -26.42 -0.20
N ARG A 221 10.55 -27.07 0.95
CA ARG A 221 10.87 -28.49 1.15
C ARG A 221 9.59 -29.23 1.51
N TYR A 222 9.28 -30.28 0.78
CA TYR A 222 8.01 -31.01 0.91
C TYR A 222 8.16 -32.23 1.84
N LYS A 223 7.11 -32.53 2.60
CA LYS A 223 7.05 -33.77 3.39
C LYS A 223 6.82 -34.97 2.47
N GLN A 224 7.39 -36.11 2.84
CA GLN A 224 7.15 -37.38 2.17
C GLN A 224 5.97 -38.12 2.83
N GLY A 225 5.18 -38.83 2.02
CA GLY A 225 4.07 -39.67 2.50
C GLY A 225 2.72 -38.97 2.62
N GLU A 226 1.72 -39.70 3.11
CA GLU A 226 0.35 -39.22 3.30
C GLU A 226 0.30 -38.09 4.36
N LEU A 227 -0.46 -37.04 4.06
CA LEU A 227 -0.66 -35.90 4.95
C LEU A 227 -1.97 -36.04 5.73
N ALA A 228 -1.95 -35.73 7.02
CA ALA A 228 -3.19 -35.62 7.77
C ALA A 228 -4.04 -34.44 7.27
N PRO A 229 -5.38 -34.50 7.37
CA PRO A 229 -6.24 -33.38 6.99
C PRO A 229 -5.84 -32.07 7.68
N GLY A 230 -5.52 -31.05 6.88
CA GLY A 230 -5.10 -29.73 7.37
C GLY A 230 -3.65 -29.66 7.86
N GLU A 231 -2.83 -30.68 7.65
CA GLU A 231 -1.38 -30.62 7.85
C GLU A 231 -0.71 -29.77 6.76
N SER A 232 0.39 -29.09 7.11
CA SER A 232 1.22 -28.42 6.10
C SER A 232 1.89 -29.47 5.21
N PRO A 233 1.81 -29.33 3.87
CA PRO A 233 2.53 -30.21 2.95
C PRO A 233 4.05 -29.98 2.98
N PHE A 234 4.51 -28.90 3.61
CA PHE A 234 5.91 -28.51 3.68
C PHE A 234 6.57 -29.03 4.96
N ALA A 235 7.75 -29.63 4.81
CA ALA A 235 8.69 -29.94 5.86
C ALA A 235 9.45 -28.68 6.31
N ASP A 236 9.77 -27.80 5.37
CA ASP A 236 10.30 -26.47 5.63
C ASP A 236 9.84 -25.50 4.55
N VAL A 237 9.73 -24.22 4.91
CA VAL A 237 9.42 -23.13 3.98
C VAL A 237 10.67 -22.27 3.79
N PRO A 238 10.77 -21.48 2.71
CA PRO A 238 11.92 -20.60 2.47
C PRO A 238 12.22 -19.74 3.70
N LYS A 239 13.51 -19.63 4.06
CA LYS A 239 13.97 -18.92 5.28
C LYS A 239 13.35 -17.52 5.42
N HIS A 240 13.25 -16.78 4.32
CA HIS A 240 12.68 -15.44 4.32
C HIS A 240 11.18 -15.41 4.63
N LEU A 241 10.41 -16.42 4.20
CA LEU A 241 9.00 -16.56 4.58
C LEU A 241 8.88 -16.99 6.03
N LYS A 242 9.72 -17.95 6.46
CA LYS A 242 9.73 -18.48 7.82
C LYS A 242 9.96 -17.40 8.87
N GLU A 243 10.94 -16.52 8.64
CA GLU A 243 11.23 -15.40 9.54
C GLU A 243 10.02 -14.47 9.68
N VAL A 244 9.38 -14.08 8.57
CA VAL A 244 8.21 -13.19 8.59
C VAL A 244 6.97 -13.88 9.21
N GLN A 245 6.73 -15.15 8.89
CA GLN A 245 5.63 -15.95 9.47
C GLN A 245 5.81 -16.21 10.97
N SER A 246 7.06 -16.17 11.47
CA SER A 246 7.34 -16.37 12.90
C SER A 246 6.94 -15.18 13.77
N CYS A 247 6.77 -13.98 13.17
CA CYS A 247 6.29 -12.79 13.87
C CYS A 247 4.80 -12.89 14.18
N LYS A 248 4.44 -12.87 15.46
CA LYS A 248 3.09 -13.03 16.00
C LYS A 248 2.42 -11.71 16.39
N SER A 249 3.18 -10.62 16.43
CA SER A 249 2.70 -9.29 16.86
C SER A 249 3.08 -8.18 15.88
N ALA A 250 2.41 -7.03 16.02
CA ALA A 250 2.72 -5.83 15.24
C ALA A 250 4.11 -5.30 15.57
N GLU A 251 4.50 -5.41 16.84
CA GLU A 251 5.80 -5.00 17.38
C GLU A 251 6.93 -5.87 16.83
N GLU A 252 6.74 -7.19 16.74
CA GLU A 252 7.73 -8.10 16.14
C GLU A 252 7.91 -7.84 14.64
N LEU A 253 6.82 -7.60 13.90
CA LEU A 253 6.90 -7.26 12.48
C LEU A 253 7.58 -5.90 12.26
N GLU A 254 7.32 -4.92 13.12
CA GLU A 254 7.98 -3.61 13.05
C GLU A 254 9.47 -3.69 13.41
N ALA A 255 9.83 -4.48 14.42
CA ALA A 255 11.23 -4.70 14.78
C ALA A 255 11.99 -5.42 13.65
N LEU A 256 11.37 -6.41 13.00
CA LEU A 256 11.95 -7.06 11.83
C LEU A 256 12.08 -6.07 10.66
N GLU A 257 11.04 -5.28 10.38
CA GLU A 257 11.08 -4.23 9.35
C GLU A 257 12.21 -3.23 9.61
N ASP A 258 12.39 -2.76 10.85
CA ASP A 258 13.44 -1.81 11.20
C ASP A 258 14.84 -2.44 11.07
N SER A 259 15.00 -3.72 11.44
CA SER A 259 16.25 -4.48 11.23
C SER A 259 16.61 -4.64 9.75
N LEU A 260 15.63 -4.99 8.91
CA LEU A 260 15.83 -5.16 7.47
C LEU A 260 16.12 -3.83 6.76
N ASN A 261 15.42 -2.76 7.13
CA ASN A 261 15.71 -1.42 6.62
C ASN A 261 17.11 -0.96 7.04
N SER A 262 17.56 -1.28 8.26
CA SER A 262 18.94 -0.97 8.69
C SER A 262 19.99 -1.62 7.78
N VAL A 263 19.78 -2.86 7.33
CA VAL A 263 20.67 -3.54 6.36
C VAL A 263 20.68 -2.80 5.02
N ILE A 264 19.52 -2.37 4.53
CA ILE A 264 19.40 -1.63 3.28
C ILE A 264 20.07 -0.25 3.41
N ASP A 265 19.75 0.49 4.48
CA ASP A 265 20.30 1.82 4.76
C ASP A 265 21.84 1.78 4.85
N GLN A 266 22.41 0.76 5.50
CA GLN A 266 23.88 0.56 5.56
C GLN A 266 24.50 0.34 4.18
N HIS A 267 23.82 -0.39 3.30
CA HIS A 267 24.29 -0.60 1.93
C HIS A 267 24.12 0.65 1.07
N ASP A 268 22.99 1.34 1.16
CA ASP A 268 22.74 2.60 0.44
C ASP A 268 23.76 3.68 0.85
N HIS A 269 24.18 3.71 2.12
CA HIS A 269 25.27 4.58 2.59
C HIS A 269 26.63 4.19 2.02
N TYR A 270 26.94 2.89 1.98
CA TYR A 270 28.15 2.38 1.33
C TYR A 270 28.19 2.76 -0.16
N GLU A 271 27.11 2.52 -0.91
CA GLU A 271 27.01 2.92 -2.31
C GLU A 271 27.21 4.43 -2.48
N ARG A 272 26.61 5.24 -1.59
CA ARG A 272 26.79 6.71 -1.60
C ARG A 272 28.26 7.09 -1.42
N GLN A 273 28.95 6.49 -0.47
CA GLN A 273 30.37 6.76 -0.21
C GLN A 273 31.26 6.36 -1.41
N ILE A 274 31.01 5.21 -2.04
CA ILE A 274 31.77 4.81 -3.24
C ILE A 274 31.43 5.70 -4.45
N ARG A 275 30.18 6.14 -4.61
CA ARG A 275 29.85 7.15 -5.65
C ARG A 275 30.59 8.46 -5.42
N SER A 276 30.85 8.83 -4.18
CA SER A 276 31.68 9.99 -3.84
C SER A 276 33.15 9.78 -4.22
N THR A 277 33.74 8.59 -3.99
CA THR A 277 35.11 8.29 -4.46
C THR A 277 35.20 8.25 -5.98
N VAL A 278 34.16 7.76 -6.68
CA VAL A 278 34.05 7.83 -8.15
C VAL A 278 34.07 9.27 -8.66
N LYS A 279 33.43 10.23 -7.98
CA LYS A 279 33.52 11.65 -8.36
C LYS A 279 34.94 12.19 -8.22
N VAL A 280 35.64 11.83 -7.14
CA VAL A 280 37.05 12.19 -6.94
C VAL A 280 37.92 11.56 -8.04
N ALA A 281 37.70 10.28 -8.37
CA ALA A 281 38.40 9.59 -9.45
C ALA A 281 38.19 10.28 -10.82
N ASN A 282 36.96 10.72 -11.13
CA ASN A 282 36.69 11.50 -12.35
C ASN A 282 37.47 12.83 -12.38
N HIS A 283 37.57 13.53 -11.25
CA HIS A 283 38.39 14.74 -11.18
C HIS A 283 39.86 14.42 -11.43
N LEU A 284 40.37 13.36 -10.79
CA LEU A 284 41.76 12.92 -10.93
C LEU A 284 42.09 12.44 -12.33
N LEU A 285 41.15 11.79 -13.03
CA LEU A 285 41.35 11.40 -14.43
C LEU A 285 41.52 12.62 -15.33
N ASN A 286 40.70 13.66 -15.12
CA ASN A 286 40.84 14.92 -15.87
C ASN A 286 42.15 15.64 -15.52
N GLU A 287 42.56 15.64 -14.25
CA GLU A 287 43.85 16.20 -13.82
C GLU A 287 45.01 15.43 -14.47
N PHE A 288 44.94 14.11 -14.44
CA PHE A 288 45.90 13.19 -15.04
C PHE A 288 46.05 13.41 -16.55
N ASP A 289 44.92 13.52 -17.27
CA ASP A 289 44.90 13.78 -18.71
C ASP A 289 45.38 15.21 -19.07
N SER A 290 45.37 16.15 -18.11
CA SER A 290 45.81 17.54 -18.32
C SER A 290 47.31 17.77 -18.11
N ILE A 291 48.03 16.79 -17.54
CA ILE A 291 49.48 16.86 -17.37
C ILE A 291 50.13 16.76 -18.77
N ASP A 292 51.11 17.61 -19.04
CA ASP A 292 51.87 17.57 -20.29
C ASP A 292 52.93 16.46 -20.21
N TRP A 293 52.48 15.20 -20.36
CA TRP A 293 53.32 14.00 -20.24
C TRP A 293 54.38 13.97 -21.34
N PRO A 294 55.68 13.99 -20.99
CA PRO A 294 56.78 13.77 -21.93
C PRO A 294 56.60 12.44 -22.66
N ALA A 295 57.04 12.37 -23.92
CA ALA A 295 56.84 11.17 -24.76
C ALA A 295 57.52 9.93 -24.14
N GLU A 296 58.67 10.12 -23.49
CA GLU A 296 59.41 9.10 -22.76
C GLU A 296 58.68 8.60 -21.50
N ASP A 297 57.77 9.38 -20.93
CA ASP A 297 57.01 9.03 -19.72
C ASP A 297 55.65 8.38 -20.05
N LYS A 298 55.21 8.38 -21.33
CA LYS A 298 54.01 7.66 -21.80
C LYS A 298 54.29 6.16 -21.94
N THR A 299 54.66 5.55 -20.84
CA THR A 299 54.99 4.13 -20.74
C THR A 299 53.71 3.29 -20.68
N VAL A 300 53.85 1.96 -20.76
CA VAL A 300 52.75 1.02 -20.50
C VAL A 300 52.09 1.30 -19.14
N THR A 301 52.88 1.70 -18.14
CA THR A 301 52.38 2.02 -16.81
C THR A 301 51.47 3.26 -16.79
N TYR A 302 51.75 4.26 -17.63
CA TYR A 302 50.87 5.42 -17.83
C TYR A 302 49.52 4.98 -18.41
N GLU A 303 49.54 4.21 -19.51
CA GLU A 303 48.33 3.72 -20.18
C GLU A 303 47.48 2.85 -19.25
N ASP A 304 48.13 1.97 -18.47
CA ASP A 304 47.47 1.12 -17.50
C ASP A 304 46.85 1.91 -16.35
N THR A 305 47.56 2.90 -15.80
CA THR A 305 47.03 3.72 -14.71
C THR A 305 45.83 4.53 -15.19
N ARG A 306 45.93 5.12 -16.38
CA ARG A 306 44.83 5.85 -17.01
C ARG A 306 43.62 4.93 -17.22
N HIS A 307 43.83 3.75 -17.82
CA HIS A 307 42.77 2.76 -18.04
C HIS A 307 42.12 2.33 -16.73
N CYS A 308 42.90 1.95 -15.72
CA CYS A 308 42.37 1.51 -14.42
C CYS A 308 41.60 2.61 -13.70
N LEU A 309 42.07 3.86 -13.78
CA LEU A 309 41.38 5.02 -13.21
C LEU A 309 40.07 5.31 -13.97
N GLU A 310 40.10 5.30 -15.30
CA GLU A 310 38.91 5.42 -16.16
C GLU A 310 37.90 4.32 -15.83
N HIS A 311 38.36 3.07 -15.77
CA HIS A 311 37.56 1.90 -15.42
C HIS A 311 36.89 2.02 -14.05
N TYR A 312 37.60 2.53 -13.05
CA TYR A 312 37.03 2.82 -11.72
C TYR A 312 35.87 3.83 -11.81
N THR A 313 35.92 4.81 -12.71
CA THR A 313 34.84 5.81 -12.86
C THR A 313 33.50 5.23 -13.33
N HIS A 314 33.51 3.99 -13.87
CA HIS A 314 32.33 3.26 -14.30
C HIS A 314 31.61 2.51 -13.17
N LEU A 315 32.16 2.47 -11.96
CA LEU A 315 31.49 1.88 -10.79
C LEU A 315 30.11 2.51 -10.55
N GLY A 316 29.09 1.64 -10.48
CA GLY A 316 27.70 2.05 -10.28
C GLY A 316 26.99 2.59 -11.53
N LYS A 317 27.54 2.36 -12.74
CA LYS A 317 26.94 2.72 -14.04
C LYS A 317 26.98 1.56 -15.03
N ASP A 318 28.17 1.09 -15.37
CA ASP A 318 28.43 0.11 -16.43
C ASP A 318 29.79 -0.61 -16.24
N TYR A 319 30.23 -0.75 -14.99
CA TYR A 319 31.48 -1.40 -14.63
C TYR A 319 31.54 -2.84 -15.14
N LYS A 320 32.68 -3.24 -15.71
CA LYS A 320 32.95 -4.62 -16.10
C LYS A 320 34.04 -5.19 -15.23
N TYR A 321 33.85 -6.40 -14.72
CA TYR A 321 34.89 -7.06 -13.94
C TYR A 321 36.06 -7.41 -14.86
N GLU A 322 37.27 -7.03 -14.47
CA GLU A 322 38.48 -7.38 -15.21
C GLU A 322 39.34 -8.26 -14.32
N THR A 323 39.92 -9.32 -14.89
CA THR A 323 40.88 -10.13 -14.13
C THR A 323 42.17 -9.35 -13.98
N VAL A 324 42.76 -9.42 -12.78
CA VAL A 324 43.98 -8.67 -12.43
C VAL A 324 45.17 -9.11 -13.31
N GLU A 325 45.09 -10.26 -13.99
CA GLU A 325 46.16 -10.88 -14.75
C GLU A 325 46.31 -10.40 -16.22
N ILE A 326 45.50 -9.46 -16.70
CA ILE A 326 45.43 -9.11 -18.12
C ILE A 326 45.91 -7.68 -18.44
N ILE A 327 47.03 -7.57 -19.15
CA ILE A 327 47.54 -6.32 -19.78
C ILE A 327 48.00 -6.63 -21.21
N SER A 328 47.08 -7.09 -22.05
CA SER A 328 47.28 -6.98 -23.50
C SER A 328 45.96 -6.58 -24.15
N ASP A 329 46.03 -5.72 -25.18
CA ASP A 329 44.83 -5.18 -25.87
C ASP A 329 43.88 -6.27 -26.34
N LYS A 330 44.44 -7.40 -26.79
CA LYS A 330 43.69 -8.56 -27.28
C LYS A 330 42.87 -9.24 -26.19
N ASN A 331 43.40 -9.30 -24.97
CA ASN A 331 42.70 -9.91 -23.85
C ASN A 331 41.63 -8.97 -23.27
N ARG A 332 41.88 -7.65 -23.26
CA ARG A 332 40.86 -6.63 -22.92
C ARG A 332 39.64 -6.72 -23.84
N GLU A 333 39.85 -6.90 -25.15
CA GLU A 333 38.75 -7.04 -26.12
C GLU A 333 37.89 -8.30 -25.89
N VAL A 334 38.53 -9.40 -25.47
CA VAL A 334 37.83 -10.67 -25.19
C VAL A 334 37.03 -10.58 -23.89
N GLU A 335 37.61 -10.07 -22.80
CA GLU A 335 36.88 -9.90 -21.53
C GLU A 335 35.72 -8.91 -21.69
N ALA A 336 35.91 -7.80 -22.40
CA ALA A 336 34.86 -6.81 -22.65
C ALA A 336 33.63 -7.37 -23.39
N LYS A 337 33.81 -8.45 -24.16
CA LYS A 337 32.74 -9.18 -24.86
C LYS A 337 32.07 -10.25 -23.99
N LEU A 338 32.79 -10.82 -23.03
CA LEU A 338 32.30 -11.92 -22.19
C LEU A 338 31.63 -11.44 -20.89
N MET A 339 32.13 -10.35 -20.30
CA MET A 339 31.65 -9.81 -19.03
C MET A 339 30.44 -8.90 -19.27
N LYS A 340 29.33 -9.18 -18.58
CA LYS A 340 28.16 -8.31 -18.57
C LYS A 340 28.45 -7.08 -17.71
N ALA A 341 28.10 -5.90 -18.23
CA ALA A 341 28.18 -4.65 -17.47
C ALA A 341 27.26 -4.72 -16.25
N ASP A 342 27.76 -4.25 -15.12
CA ASP A 342 27.11 -4.28 -13.83
C ASP A 342 26.85 -2.85 -13.33
N LYS A 343 25.68 -2.62 -12.77
CA LYS A 343 25.24 -1.30 -12.28
C LYS A 343 25.31 -1.19 -10.76
N ASP A 344 25.48 -2.31 -10.07
CA ASP A 344 25.42 -2.38 -8.62
C ASP A 344 26.81 -2.13 -8.02
N ILE A 345 26.85 -1.46 -6.87
CA ILE A 345 28.10 -1.22 -6.13
C ILE A 345 28.14 -2.16 -4.94
N TYR A 346 29.11 -3.08 -4.92
CA TYR A 346 29.30 -4.00 -3.80
C TYR A 346 30.79 -4.32 -3.61
N PRO A 347 31.20 -4.80 -2.41
CA PRO A 347 32.60 -4.93 -2.04
C PRO A 347 33.51 -5.64 -3.04
N ALA A 348 33.07 -6.73 -3.65
CA ALA A 348 33.93 -7.47 -4.59
C ALA A 348 34.25 -6.66 -5.87
N ARG A 349 33.32 -5.80 -6.35
CA ARG A 349 33.59 -4.92 -7.50
C ARG A 349 34.51 -3.78 -7.12
N THR A 350 34.25 -3.15 -5.98
CA THR A 350 35.09 -2.06 -5.49
C THR A 350 36.51 -2.54 -5.22
N ASN A 351 36.68 -3.69 -4.57
CA ASN A 351 38.00 -4.30 -4.33
C ASN A 351 38.72 -4.62 -5.63
N ASN A 352 38.02 -5.18 -6.63
CA ASN A 352 38.62 -5.43 -7.94
C ASN A 352 39.09 -4.11 -8.60
N ALA A 353 38.26 -3.07 -8.57
CA ALA A 353 38.63 -1.77 -9.14
C ALA A 353 39.81 -1.12 -8.41
N THR A 354 39.86 -1.21 -7.07
CA THR A 354 40.98 -0.67 -6.28
C THR A 354 42.27 -1.46 -6.44
N GLU A 355 42.19 -2.78 -6.62
CA GLU A 355 43.34 -3.66 -6.88
C GLU A 355 43.97 -3.39 -8.25
N LEU A 356 43.16 -3.14 -9.29
CA LEU A 356 43.63 -2.72 -10.61
C LEU A 356 44.38 -1.38 -10.55
N ILE A 357 43.85 -0.41 -9.80
CA ILE A 357 44.54 0.87 -9.55
C ILE A 357 45.85 0.64 -8.80
N ASP A 358 45.85 -0.16 -7.71
CA ASP A 358 47.06 -0.39 -6.89
C ASP A 358 48.24 -0.88 -7.72
N ARG A 359 47.98 -1.88 -8.57
CA ARG A 359 48.98 -2.53 -9.40
C ARG A 359 49.59 -1.58 -10.43
N SER A 360 48.75 -0.76 -11.08
CA SER A 360 49.20 0.19 -12.11
C SER A 360 49.90 1.41 -11.49
N LEU A 361 49.38 1.90 -10.37
CA LEU A 361 49.84 3.13 -9.71
C LEU A 361 51.23 3.00 -9.08
N SER A 362 51.56 1.85 -8.46
CA SER A 362 52.82 1.67 -7.71
C SER A 362 54.06 2.00 -8.57
N ASN A 363 54.12 1.42 -9.77
CA ASN A 363 55.22 1.65 -10.71
C ASN A 363 55.28 3.10 -11.22
N MET A 364 54.13 3.75 -11.41
CA MET A 364 54.08 5.13 -11.90
C MET A 364 54.51 6.12 -10.81
N PHE A 365 54.09 5.87 -9.57
CA PHE A 365 54.43 6.73 -8.44
C PHE A 365 55.94 6.75 -8.22
N ASP A 366 56.60 5.59 -8.24
CA ASP A 366 58.05 5.49 -8.09
C ASP A 366 58.80 6.23 -9.21
N GLN A 367 58.37 6.07 -10.47
CA GLN A 367 58.97 6.77 -11.62
C GLN A 367 58.80 8.30 -11.52
N ALA A 368 57.61 8.77 -11.15
CA ALA A 368 57.34 10.20 -10.98
C ALA A 368 58.15 10.79 -9.81
N ALA A 369 58.24 10.04 -8.70
CA ALA A 369 58.99 10.46 -7.51
C ALA A 369 60.49 10.53 -7.77
N GLU A 370 61.07 9.53 -8.44
CA GLU A 370 62.47 9.52 -8.84
C GLU A 370 62.78 10.71 -9.75
N LYS A 371 61.95 10.96 -10.78
CA LYS A 371 62.13 12.11 -11.68
C LYS A 371 62.08 13.45 -10.93
N TYR A 372 61.11 13.59 -10.02
CA TYR A 372 60.96 14.79 -9.20
C TYR A 372 62.17 15.03 -8.29
N GLU A 373 62.67 14.01 -7.59
CA GLU A 373 63.84 14.15 -6.72
C GLU A 373 65.13 14.39 -7.52
N ASN A 374 65.34 13.73 -8.67
CA ASN A 374 66.50 14.00 -9.53
C ASN A 374 66.54 15.47 -10.00
N LEU A 375 65.42 15.99 -10.51
CA LEU A 375 65.33 17.40 -10.94
C LEU A 375 65.53 18.38 -9.76
N LYS A 376 65.12 17.99 -8.55
CA LYS A 376 65.33 18.77 -7.33
C LYS A 376 66.81 18.77 -6.91
N GLU A 377 67.47 17.62 -6.95
CA GLU A 377 68.90 17.47 -6.64
C GLU A 377 69.78 18.22 -7.64
N ASP A 378 69.39 18.23 -8.92
CA ASP A 378 70.04 18.99 -9.99
C ASP A 378 69.80 20.51 -9.90
N GLY A 379 68.98 20.98 -8.94
CA GLY A 379 68.69 22.39 -8.73
C GLY A 379 67.75 23.00 -9.77
N MET A 380 66.98 22.17 -10.50
CA MET A 380 66.07 22.60 -11.57
C MET A 380 64.66 22.99 -11.06
N THR A 381 64.53 23.45 -9.81
CA THR A 381 63.22 23.64 -9.15
C THR A 381 62.30 24.69 -9.80
N ASP A 382 62.84 25.58 -10.64
CA ASP A 382 62.05 26.58 -11.36
C ASP A 382 61.67 26.13 -12.80
N SER A 383 62.16 24.97 -13.24
CA SER A 383 61.99 24.50 -14.61
C SER A 383 60.56 24.01 -14.89
N PRO A 384 60.08 24.09 -16.15
CA PRO A 384 58.81 23.47 -16.55
C PRO A 384 58.76 21.97 -16.25
N GLU A 385 59.87 21.26 -16.47
CA GLU A 385 60.00 19.82 -16.23
C GLU A 385 59.82 19.48 -14.75
N TYR A 386 60.42 20.27 -13.85
CA TYR A 386 60.23 20.10 -12.41
C TYR A 386 58.77 20.29 -12.00
N LYS A 387 58.10 21.33 -12.52
CA LYS A 387 56.67 21.59 -12.25
C LYS A 387 55.77 20.48 -12.80
N THR A 388 56.12 19.89 -13.93
CA THR A 388 55.40 18.72 -14.48
C THR A 388 55.61 17.49 -13.60
N ALA A 389 56.84 17.20 -13.19
CA ALA A 389 57.14 16.08 -12.28
C ALA A 389 56.45 16.24 -10.92
N GLU A 390 56.43 17.45 -10.35
CA GLU A 390 55.70 17.78 -9.12
C GLU A 390 54.20 17.47 -9.26
N LYS A 391 53.58 17.86 -10.38
CA LYS A 391 52.18 17.54 -10.67
C LYS A 391 51.96 16.03 -10.78
N MET A 392 52.82 15.30 -11.51
CA MET A 392 52.72 13.84 -11.65
C MET A 392 52.73 13.16 -10.28
N VAL A 393 53.69 13.51 -9.42
CA VAL A 393 53.79 12.97 -8.05
C VAL A 393 52.53 13.30 -7.25
N LYS A 394 52.07 14.55 -7.29
CA LYS A 394 50.87 14.98 -6.54
C LYS A 394 49.61 14.26 -7.01
N THR A 395 49.38 14.15 -8.31
CA THR A 395 48.24 13.43 -8.88
C THR A 395 48.30 11.94 -8.53
N ALA A 396 49.48 11.31 -8.60
CA ALA A 396 49.66 9.92 -8.19
C ALA A 396 49.37 9.70 -6.68
N GLN A 397 49.84 10.59 -5.81
CA GLN A 397 49.51 10.56 -4.36
C GLN A 397 48.01 10.70 -4.13
N ASN A 398 47.35 11.59 -4.86
CA ASN A 398 45.91 11.79 -4.76
C ASN A 398 45.11 10.57 -5.22
N ILE A 399 45.53 9.89 -6.30
CA ILE A 399 44.94 8.62 -6.75
C ILE A 399 45.10 7.55 -5.66
N PHE A 400 46.29 7.44 -5.06
CA PHE A 400 46.55 6.51 -3.96
C PHE A 400 45.62 6.77 -2.76
N GLN A 401 45.48 8.03 -2.35
CA GLN A 401 44.60 8.43 -1.24
C GLN A 401 43.13 8.10 -1.52
N MET A 402 42.64 8.41 -2.73
CA MET A 402 41.28 8.07 -3.15
C MET A 402 41.04 6.55 -3.08
N LYS A 403 41.98 5.77 -3.61
CA LYS A 403 41.95 4.30 -3.60
C LYS A 403 41.93 3.74 -2.18
N ASP A 404 42.83 4.20 -1.31
CA ASP A 404 42.91 3.79 0.09
C ASP A 404 41.62 4.14 0.87
N THR A 405 41.04 5.32 0.63
CA THR A 405 39.71 5.67 1.16
C THR A 405 38.63 4.68 0.72
N ALA A 406 38.58 4.33 -0.57
CA ALA A 406 37.60 3.37 -1.10
C ALA A 406 37.76 1.95 -0.51
N GLU A 407 39.01 1.50 -0.33
CA GLU A 407 39.32 0.23 0.32
C GLU A 407 38.83 0.22 1.77
N LYS A 408 39.09 1.30 2.52
CA LYS A 408 38.68 1.41 3.94
C LYS A 408 37.17 1.50 4.11
N ILE A 409 36.47 2.18 3.20
CA ILE A 409 35.00 2.17 3.13
C ILE A 409 34.49 0.75 2.88
N THR A 410 35.12 0.02 1.95
CA THR A 410 34.73 -1.34 1.58
C THR A 410 34.99 -2.36 2.69
N GLU A 411 36.14 -2.27 3.35
CA GLU A 411 36.50 -3.08 4.52
C GLU A 411 35.50 -2.86 5.66
N ALA A 412 35.17 -1.60 5.98
CA ALA A 412 34.20 -1.26 7.02
C ALA A 412 32.81 -1.84 6.70
N HIS A 413 32.35 -1.75 5.45
CA HIS A 413 31.08 -2.32 5.02
C HIS A 413 31.06 -3.85 5.07
N ALA A 414 32.13 -4.50 4.58
CA ALA A 414 32.26 -5.96 4.59
C ALA A 414 32.25 -6.53 6.02
N ASN A 415 32.96 -5.86 6.94
CA ASN A 415 33.01 -6.23 8.37
C ASN A 415 31.65 -6.06 9.06
N ALA A 416 30.88 -5.01 8.72
CA ALA A 416 29.55 -4.80 9.27
C ALA A 416 28.50 -5.82 8.76
N ASN A 417 28.72 -6.41 7.57
CA ASN A 417 27.70 -7.16 6.84
C ASN A 417 28.02 -8.63 6.54
N ASP A 418 28.89 -9.27 7.32
CA ASP A 418 29.24 -10.71 7.16
C ASP A 418 29.70 -11.04 5.73
N GLY A 419 30.64 -10.23 5.22
CA GLY A 419 31.21 -10.35 3.88
C GLY A 419 30.50 -9.52 2.79
N GLY A 420 29.55 -8.65 3.16
CA GLY A 420 29.01 -7.61 2.26
C GLY A 420 28.30 -8.15 1.00
N LYS A 421 27.63 -9.29 1.11
CA LYS A 421 26.96 -9.94 -0.03
C LYS A 421 25.70 -9.19 -0.44
N LEU A 422 25.60 -8.82 -1.73
CA LEU A 422 24.41 -8.20 -2.34
C LEU A 422 23.13 -9.02 -2.09
N SER A 423 23.25 -10.35 -2.06
CA SER A 423 22.14 -11.26 -1.78
C SER A 423 21.45 -11.02 -0.44
N ARG A 424 22.15 -10.43 0.56
CA ARG A 424 21.54 -10.06 1.84
C ARG A 424 20.62 -8.85 1.72
N VAL A 425 20.97 -7.88 0.88
CA VAL A 425 20.14 -6.70 0.60
C VAL A 425 18.91 -7.10 -0.22
N GLU A 426 19.09 -7.99 -1.20
CA GLU A 426 17.98 -8.57 -1.97
C GLU A 426 17.02 -9.37 -1.09
N ASP A 427 17.56 -10.23 -0.21
CA ASP A 427 16.78 -10.96 0.79
C ASP A 427 16.04 -10.00 1.74
N ALA A 428 16.66 -8.90 2.17
CA ALA A 428 16.01 -7.90 3.01
C ALA A 428 14.85 -7.19 2.28
N LYS A 429 15.06 -6.78 1.02
CA LYS A 429 14.01 -6.19 0.17
C LYS A 429 12.86 -7.17 -0.05
N LEU A 430 13.17 -8.45 -0.27
CA LEU A 430 12.18 -9.51 -0.42
C LEU A 430 11.37 -9.72 0.86
N LYS A 431 12.03 -9.78 2.03
CA LYS A 431 11.36 -9.89 3.33
C LYS A 431 10.46 -8.70 3.63
N LEU A 432 10.87 -7.46 3.32
CA LEU A 432 10.03 -6.27 3.48
C LEU A 432 8.71 -6.37 2.67
N LYS A 433 8.77 -6.88 1.43
CA LYS A 433 7.57 -7.16 0.63
C LYS A 433 6.62 -8.12 1.36
N TYR A 434 7.15 -9.16 2.00
CA TYR A 434 6.36 -10.13 2.75
C TYR A 434 5.84 -9.61 4.09
N ILE A 435 6.54 -8.69 4.77
CA ILE A 435 6.05 -8.02 5.98
C ILE A 435 4.76 -7.24 5.68
N GLU A 436 4.69 -6.52 4.55
CA GLU A 436 3.45 -5.83 4.16
C GLU A 436 2.27 -6.80 4.01
N LYS A 437 2.51 -7.98 3.42
CA LYS A 437 1.49 -9.02 3.28
C LYS A 437 1.09 -9.62 4.63
N ALA A 438 2.06 -9.89 5.50
CA ALA A 438 1.82 -10.39 6.85
C ALA A 438 0.97 -9.38 7.65
N LYS A 439 1.27 -8.08 7.58
CA LYS A 439 0.46 -7.02 8.20
C LYS A 439 -0.99 -7.06 7.70
N LYS A 440 -1.23 -7.20 6.39
CA LYS A 440 -2.60 -7.35 5.84
C LYS A 440 -3.31 -8.59 6.39
N MET A 441 -2.61 -9.73 6.42
CA MET A 441 -3.14 -11.00 6.93
C MET A 441 -3.56 -10.89 8.41
N HIS A 442 -2.76 -10.23 9.24
CA HIS A 442 -3.06 -9.99 10.66
C HIS A 442 -4.01 -8.80 10.90
N LYS A 443 -4.59 -8.21 9.85
CA LYS A 443 -5.46 -7.02 9.91
C LYS A 443 -4.80 -5.81 10.60
N LEU A 444 -3.47 -5.71 10.47
CA LEU A 444 -2.69 -4.59 10.96
C LEU A 444 -2.69 -3.46 9.92
N THR A 445 -2.52 -2.23 10.39
CA THR A 445 -2.42 -1.05 9.52
C THR A 445 -1.17 -1.15 8.64
N VAL A 446 -1.36 -1.16 7.32
CA VAL A 446 -0.28 -1.01 6.36
C VAL A 446 -0.13 0.47 6.02
N LEU A 447 1.05 1.02 6.29
CA LEU A 447 1.36 2.40 5.98
C LEU A 447 1.48 2.57 4.46
N PRO A 448 0.81 3.57 3.83
CA PRO A 448 0.99 3.84 2.42
C PRO A 448 2.42 4.32 2.16
N LYS A 449 2.95 4.01 0.97
CA LYS A 449 4.20 4.60 0.50
C LYS A 449 4.04 6.12 0.36
N ILE A 450 5.04 6.86 0.81
CA ILE A 450 5.10 8.31 0.79
C ILE A 450 6.26 8.74 -0.11
N GLU A 451 5.96 9.63 -1.05
CA GLU A 451 6.95 10.26 -1.93
C GLU A 451 7.85 11.22 -1.15
N ASP A 452 9.06 11.43 -1.67
CA ASP A 452 10.08 12.23 -1.00
C ASP A 452 9.76 13.73 -1.14
N ASP A 453 9.39 14.35 -0.02
CA ASP A 453 9.17 15.79 0.03
C ASP A 453 10.50 16.58 0.15
N ALA A 454 10.39 17.91 0.27
CA ALA A 454 11.56 18.78 0.34
C ALA A 454 12.44 18.48 1.56
N TYR A 455 11.84 18.07 2.69
CA TYR A 455 12.59 17.76 3.91
C TYR A 455 13.39 16.47 3.74
N VAL A 456 12.75 15.41 3.23
CA VAL A 456 13.43 14.15 2.93
C VAL A 456 14.60 14.36 1.98
N ARG A 457 14.39 15.11 0.89
CA ARG A 457 15.45 15.44 -0.07
C ARG A 457 16.59 16.23 0.56
N SER A 458 16.30 17.18 1.45
CA SER A 458 17.35 17.95 2.14
C SER A 458 18.26 17.07 3.01
N ILE A 459 17.74 15.98 3.58
CA ILE A 459 18.56 15.00 4.31
C ILE A 459 19.47 14.25 3.33
N ASP A 460 18.93 13.77 2.20
CA ASP A 460 19.73 13.07 1.18
C ASP A 460 20.83 13.96 0.60
N ASP A 461 20.51 15.23 0.30
CA ASP A 461 21.47 16.22 -0.18
C ASP A 461 22.58 16.46 0.85
N THR A 462 22.24 16.54 2.13
CA THR A 462 23.23 16.68 3.22
C THR A 462 24.11 15.45 3.33
N LEU A 463 23.54 14.24 3.25
CA LEU A 463 24.30 13.00 3.27
C LEU A 463 25.28 12.95 2.09
N THR A 464 24.85 13.29 0.89
CA THR A 464 25.72 13.33 -0.30
C THR A 464 26.81 14.38 -0.16
N LYS A 465 26.50 15.60 0.30
CA LYS A 465 27.52 16.65 0.54
C LYS A 465 28.57 16.21 1.55
N LEU A 466 28.16 15.57 2.65
CA LEU A 466 29.08 15.05 3.65
C LEU A 466 29.93 13.91 3.09
N SER A 467 29.34 12.94 2.38
CA SER A 467 30.08 11.84 1.73
C SER A 467 31.09 12.35 0.70
N ASP A 468 30.68 13.27 -0.17
CA ASP A 468 31.56 13.90 -1.17
C ASP A 468 32.74 14.59 -0.50
N SER A 469 32.46 15.35 0.58
CA SER A 469 33.50 16.03 1.35
C SER A 469 34.46 15.07 2.07
N LEU A 470 33.97 13.94 2.59
CA LEU A 470 34.84 12.98 3.30
C LEU A 470 35.76 12.26 2.31
N ALA A 471 35.23 11.85 1.15
CA ALA A 471 36.01 11.24 0.09
C ALA A 471 37.09 12.21 -0.45
N ASP A 472 36.71 13.47 -0.71
CA ASP A 472 37.65 14.49 -1.19
C ASP A 472 38.75 14.81 -0.16
N CYS A 473 38.43 14.84 1.14
CA CYS A 473 39.42 15.10 2.18
C CYS A 473 40.20 13.85 2.65
N ASN A 474 40.06 12.70 1.96
CA ASN A 474 40.67 11.41 2.34
C ASN A 474 40.39 11.03 3.81
N VAL A 475 39.17 11.30 4.31
CA VAL A 475 38.78 10.97 5.69
C VAL A 475 38.21 9.57 5.73
N LYS A 476 38.93 8.65 6.38
CA LYS A 476 38.54 7.24 6.44
C LYS A 476 37.58 6.96 7.60
N PRO A 477 36.77 5.88 7.52
CA PRO A 477 35.85 5.49 8.59
C PRO A 477 36.53 5.30 9.96
N ASP A 478 37.70 4.66 10.00
CA ASP A 478 38.48 4.40 11.21
C ASP A 478 39.09 5.66 11.83
N GLU A 479 39.60 6.57 11.01
CA GLU A 479 40.13 7.88 11.45
C GLU A 479 39.05 8.70 12.16
N SER A 480 37.84 8.72 11.62
CA SER A 480 36.69 9.40 12.22
C SER A 480 36.03 8.61 13.35
N LYS A 481 36.54 7.42 13.71
CA LYS A 481 35.94 6.49 14.70
C LYS A 481 34.47 6.14 14.36
N GLY A 482 34.13 6.13 13.07
CA GLY A 482 32.79 5.91 12.54
C GLY A 482 31.76 6.97 12.95
N TYR A 483 32.18 8.19 13.33
CA TYR A 483 31.24 9.23 13.74
C TYR A 483 30.29 9.65 12.61
N TYR A 484 30.81 9.76 11.39
CA TYR A 484 30.01 10.10 10.22
C TYR A 484 29.09 8.95 9.78
N ASP A 485 29.52 7.70 9.88
CA ASP A 485 28.66 6.54 9.57
C ASP A 485 27.49 6.41 10.56
N LYS A 486 27.74 6.68 11.85
CA LYS A 486 26.69 6.76 12.87
C LYS A 486 25.71 7.90 12.56
N LEU A 487 26.21 9.07 12.18
CA LEU A 487 25.36 10.19 11.78
C LEU A 487 24.50 9.83 10.57
N ALA A 488 25.10 9.22 9.54
CA ALA A 488 24.39 8.81 8.34
C ALA A 488 23.29 7.78 8.62
N THR A 489 23.61 6.75 9.43
CA THR A 489 22.66 5.73 9.85
C THR A 489 21.48 6.34 10.62
N SER A 490 21.75 7.22 11.58
CA SER A 490 20.68 7.90 12.33
C SER A 490 19.83 8.83 11.45
N LEU A 491 20.41 9.46 10.42
CA LEU A 491 19.67 10.29 9.47
C LEU A 491 18.76 9.47 8.54
N MET A 492 19.21 8.31 8.08
CA MET A 492 18.36 7.40 7.28
C MET A 492 17.20 6.86 8.12
N GLU A 493 17.45 6.50 9.38
CA GLU A 493 16.40 6.16 10.34
C GLU A 493 15.42 7.33 10.54
N HIS A 494 15.93 8.56 10.63
CA HIS A 494 15.11 9.76 10.83
C HIS A 494 14.19 10.02 9.64
N LYS A 495 14.74 9.88 8.42
CA LYS A 495 13.98 9.93 7.16
C LYS A 495 12.88 8.85 7.16
N ARG A 496 13.19 7.62 7.59
CA ARG A 496 12.20 6.52 7.65
C ARG A 496 11.07 6.83 8.64
N ILE A 497 11.40 7.22 9.88
CA ILE A 497 10.39 7.59 10.90
C ILE A 497 9.54 8.76 10.41
N TYR A 498 10.15 9.78 9.79
CA TYR A 498 9.42 10.91 9.23
C TYR A 498 8.40 10.46 8.17
N LYS A 499 8.80 9.57 7.23
CA LYS A 499 7.87 8.99 6.26
C LYS A 499 6.74 8.20 6.92
N LYS A 500 7.01 7.47 8.01
CA LYS A 500 5.96 6.78 8.80
C LYS A 500 4.96 7.79 9.41
N ILE A 501 5.41 8.97 9.86
CA ILE A 501 4.52 10.06 10.33
C ILE A 501 3.62 10.55 9.20
N ARG A 502 4.19 10.84 8.02
CA ARG A 502 3.42 11.33 6.85
C ARG A 502 2.42 10.28 6.35
N ALA A 503 2.80 9.00 6.41
CA ALA A 503 1.92 7.89 6.10
C ALA A 503 0.74 7.79 7.08
N ALA A 504 1.01 7.96 8.39
CA ALA A 504 -0.05 8.01 9.40
C ALA A 504 -0.98 9.23 9.21
N GLU A 505 -0.46 10.39 8.83
CA GLU A 505 -1.26 11.57 8.48
C GLU A 505 -2.19 11.29 7.29
N LYS A 506 -1.68 10.67 6.22
CA LYS A 506 -2.45 10.29 5.04
C LYS A 506 -3.59 9.32 5.38
N LEU A 507 -3.38 8.43 6.35
CA LEU A 507 -4.39 7.52 6.88
C LEU A 507 -5.33 8.16 7.92
N SER A 508 -5.06 9.40 8.35
CA SER A 508 -5.72 10.05 9.48
C SER A 508 -5.67 9.21 10.78
N ASP A 509 -4.56 8.53 11.04
CA ASP A 509 -4.31 7.75 12.25
C ASP A 509 -3.47 8.55 13.27
N ASP A 510 -4.18 9.29 14.13
CA ASP A 510 -3.55 10.16 15.14
C ASP A 510 -2.69 9.38 16.14
N LYS A 511 -3.02 8.11 16.45
CA LYS A 511 -2.25 7.29 17.40
C LYS A 511 -0.90 6.88 16.81
N LEU A 512 -0.89 6.42 15.55
CA LEU A 512 0.35 6.12 14.84
C LEU A 512 1.19 7.38 14.64
N LYS A 513 0.55 8.50 14.28
CA LYS A 513 1.23 9.80 14.15
C LYS A 513 1.94 10.17 15.46
N GLU A 514 1.27 10.06 16.60
CA GLU A 514 1.85 10.35 17.92
C GLU A 514 3.01 9.40 18.26
N LYS A 515 2.84 8.09 18.04
CA LYS A 515 3.88 7.07 18.24
C LYS A 515 5.16 7.41 17.47
N TYR A 516 5.05 7.65 16.16
CA TYR A 516 6.19 7.95 15.32
C TYR A 516 6.79 9.34 15.59
N THR A 517 5.97 10.32 16.00
CA THR A 517 6.49 11.62 16.44
C THR A 517 7.38 11.47 17.69
N LYS A 518 7.00 10.62 18.66
CA LYS A 518 7.85 10.34 19.83
C LYS A 518 9.17 9.67 19.43
N GLN A 519 9.13 8.69 18.53
CA GLN A 519 10.34 8.04 18.00
C GLN A 519 11.25 9.06 17.28
N LEU A 520 10.67 9.95 16.46
CA LEU A 520 11.43 10.97 15.73
C LEU A 520 12.17 11.91 16.69
N VAL A 521 11.55 12.28 17.81
CA VAL A 521 12.16 13.12 18.85
C VAL A 521 13.34 12.43 19.53
N THR A 522 13.19 11.14 19.85
CA THR A 522 14.29 10.33 20.40
C THR A 522 15.46 10.27 19.43
N ASN A 523 15.21 9.90 18.17
CA ASN A 523 16.26 9.83 17.15
C ASN A 523 16.91 11.19 16.87
N THR A 524 16.14 12.30 16.87
CA THR A 524 16.72 13.66 16.75
C THR A 524 17.74 13.96 17.85
N SER A 525 17.51 13.45 19.07
CA SER A 525 18.44 13.62 20.18
C SER A 525 19.72 12.81 19.99
N GLU A 526 19.63 11.63 19.36
CA GLU A 526 20.77 10.80 18.98
C GLU A 526 21.58 11.46 17.85
N ILE A 527 20.92 12.00 16.84
CA ILE A 527 21.56 12.74 15.75
C ILE A 527 22.31 13.95 16.30
N LYS A 528 21.74 14.70 17.24
CA LYS A 528 22.45 15.82 17.89
C LYS A 528 23.75 15.38 18.58
N LYS A 529 23.74 14.20 19.22
CA LYS A 529 24.95 13.63 19.81
C LYS A 529 25.96 13.24 18.73
N ALA A 530 25.51 12.62 17.64
CA ALA A 530 26.36 12.27 16.49
C ALA A 530 26.98 13.51 15.83
N ILE A 531 26.18 14.57 15.61
CA ILE A 531 26.65 15.88 15.10
C ILE A 531 27.72 16.47 16.03
N LYS A 532 27.53 16.40 17.36
CA LYS A 532 28.52 16.88 18.32
C LYS A 532 29.84 16.12 18.21
N ASN A 533 29.79 14.81 18.02
CA ASN A 533 30.98 13.98 17.83
C ASN A 533 31.70 14.34 16.52
N CYS A 534 30.97 14.50 15.42
CA CYS A 534 31.53 14.95 14.13
C CYS A 534 32.22 16.30 14.27
N LYS A 535 31.56 17.30 14.89
CA LYS A 535 32.17 18.62 15.15
C LYS A 535 33.41 18.56 16.05
N SER A 536 33.47 17.58 16.94
CA SER A 536 34.64 17.41 17.83
C SER A 536 35.82 16.82 17.05
N PHE A 537 35.55 15.87 16.15
CA PHE A 537 36.53 15.36 15.20
C PHE A 537 37.09 16.49 14.31
N GLU A 538 36.21 17.31 13.69
CA GLU A 538 36.64 18.44 12.84
C GLU A 538 37.47 19.51 13.59
N LYS A 539 37.32 19.63 14.91
CA LYS A 539 38.17 20.52 15.72
C LYS A 539 39.53 19.92 16.02
N SER A 540 39.60 18.59 16.12
CA SER A 540 40.83 17.86 16.46
C SER A 540 41.72 17.59 15.26
N THR A 541 41.15 17.56 14.06
CA THR A 541 41.89 17.41 12.81
C THR A 541 42.28 18.79 12.27
N LYS A 542 43.53 18.96 11.83
CA LYS A 542 43.91 20.14 11.07
C LYS A 542 43.09 20.14 9.77
N LYS A 543 42.69 21.31 9.29
CA LYS A 543 42.03 21.43 7.97
C LYS A 543 42.94 20.82 6.92
N THR A 544 42.62 19.61 6.45
CA THR A 544 43.26 19.01 5.29
C THR A 544 42.68 19.67 4.04
N GLU A 545 43.57 20.04 3.13
CA GLU A 545 43.17 20.42 1.78
C GLU A 545 42.62 19.18 1.10
N GLY A 546 41.47 19.27 0.44
CA GLY A 546 40.90 18.17 -0.31
C GLY A 546 41.76 17.81 -1.52
N ILE A 547 41.64 16.57 -1.97
CA ILE A 547 42.28 16.03 -3.18
C ILE A 547 42.00 16.94 -4.39
N THR A 548 40.76 17.43 -4.52
CA THR A 548 40.33 18.33 -5.61
C THR A 548 40.68 19.82 -5.35
N GLY A 549 41.46 20.13 -4.31
CA GLY A 549 41.84 21.49 -3.91
C GLY A 549 40.78 22.25 -3.12
N GLY A 550 39.63 21.64 -2.84
CA GLY A 550 38.57 22.21 -2.02
C GLY A 550 38.90 22.24 -0.53
N LYS A 551 38.55 23.32 0.18
CA LYS A 551 38.49 23.32 1.66
C LYS A 551 37.06 23.00 2.09
N SER A 552 36.83 21.80 2.61
CA SER A 552 35.51 21.46 3.12
C SER A 552 35.25 22.14 4.48
N ASN A 553 34.07 22.73 4.64
CA ASN A 553 33.59 23.24 5.93
C ASN A 553 32.34 22.46 6.37
N ARG A 554 32.53 21.18 6.68
CA ARG A 554 31.47 20.30 7.17
C ARG A 554 30.77 20.83 8.42
N THR A 555 31.42 21.69 9.21
CA THR A 555 30.79 22.31 10.40
C THR A 555 29.57 23.17 10.04
N SER A 556 29.60 23.85 8.88
CA SER A 556 28.46 24.64 8.40
C SER A 556 27.28 23.73 8.06
N ASP A 557 27.51 22.69 7.26
CA ASP A 557 26.47 21.72 6.88
C ASP A 557 25.87 21.03 8.12
N LEU A 558 26.70 20.66 9.09
CA LEU A 558 26.27 20.08 10.37
C LEU A 558 25.47 21.05 11.24
N ASN A 559 25.68 22.37 11.13
CA ASN A 559 24.87 23.38 11.83
C ASN A 559 23.50 23.53 11.14
N GLU A 560 23.49 23.65 9.81
CA GLU A 560 22.27 23.76 9.01
C GLU A 560 21.37 22.54 9.23
N LEU A 561 21.94 21.34 9.13
CA LEU A 561 21.24 20.09 9.41
C LEU A 561 20.59 20.11 10.81
N SER A 562 21.36 20.48 11.85
CA SER A 562 20.82 20.54 13.21
C SER A 562 19.64 21.51 13.32
N GLY A 563 19.70 22.67 12.67
CA GLY A 563 18.60 23.65 12.65
C GLY A 563 17.36 23.12 11.92
N ASN A 564 17.55 22.47 10.76
CA ASN A 564 16.46 21.90 9.97
C ASN A 564 15.73 20.76 10.70
N LEU A 565 16.48 19.89 11.40
CA LEU A 565 15.92 18.83 12.23
C LEU A 565 15.07 19.41 13.38
N GLU A 566 15.58 20.43 14.09
CA GLU A 566 14.88 21.06 15.21
C GLU A 566 13.58 21.77 14.78
N SER A 567 13.64 22.52 13.68
CA SER A 567 12.49 23.20 13.10
C SER A 567 11.40 22.19 12.73
N THR A 568 11.77 21.12 12.02
CA THR A 568 10.82 20.09 11.57
C THR A 568 10.16 19.36 12.74
N VAL A 569 10.93 18.95 13.74
CA VAL A 569 10.39 18.31 14.95
C VAL A 569 9.43 19.25 15.68
N THR A 570 9.75 20.55 15.75
CA THR A 570 8.87 21.55 16.39
C THR A 570 7.54 21.68 15.65
N ILE A 571 7.57 21.78 14.31
CA ILE A 571 6.37 21.82 13.48
C ILE A 571 5.51 20.57 13.69
N LEU A 572 6.12 19.38 13.68
CA LEU A 572 5.40 18.11 13.85
C LEU A 572 4.77 17.98 15.23
N LYS A 573 5.49 18.33 16.31
CA LYS A 573 4.95 18.36 17.68
C LYS A 573 3.71 19.27 17.77
N ASN A 574 3.79 20.46 17.19
CA ASN A 574 2.69 21.42 17.23
C ASN A 574 1.48 20.95 16.40
N SER A 575 1.72 20.32 15.24
CA SER A 575 0.67 19.78 14.37
C SER A 575 -0.08 18.58 14.99
N ALA A 576 0.58 17.78 15.83
CA ALA A 576 -0.06 16.68 16.55
C ALA A 576 -1.06 17.22 17.60
N ALA A 577 -0.75 18.39 18.17
CA ALA A 577 -1.56 19.06 19.17
C ALA A 577 -2.68 19.95 18.60
N GLU A 578 -2.72 20.22 17.30
CA GLU A 578 -3.66 21.19 16.73
C GLU A 578 -5.12 20.75 16.92
N VAL A 579 -5.88 21.58 17.63
CA VAL A 579 -7.30 21.45 17.93
C VAL A 579 -8.06 22.34 16.95
N SER A 580 -8.82 21.73 16.03
CA SER A 580 -9.57 22.45 14.99
C SER A 580 -11.01 21.96 14.93
N PHE A 581 -11.91 22.78 14.35
CA PHE A 581 -13.30 22.39 14.15
C PHE A 581 -13.42 21.12 13.30
N ASP A 582 -12.59 20.99 12.26
CA ASP A 582 -12.62 19.82 11.38
C ASP A 582 -12.17 18.55 12.10
N LYS A 583 -11.09 18.62 12.89
CA LYS A 583 -10.67 17.51 13.73
C LYS A 583 -11.76 17.13 14.74
N TYR A 584 -12.40 18.12 15.35
CA TYR A 584 -13.48 17.88 16.30
C TYR A 584 -14.71 17.24 15.64
N ILE A 585 -15.11 17.69 14.46
CA ILE A 585 -16.21 17.11 13.66
C ILE A 585 -15.89 15.66 13.28
N ARG A 586 -14.66 15.39 12.82
CA ARG A 586 -14.18 14.04 12.49
C ARG A 586 -14.23 13.09 13.69
N LEU A 587 -13.78 13.57 14.85
CA LEU A 587 -13.75 12.79 16.10
C LEU A 587 -15.14 12.53 16.71
N HIS A 588 -16.19 13.16 16.19
CA HIS A 588 -17.57 12.95 16.64
C HIS A 588 -18.48 12.44 15.51
N SER A 589 -17.93 11.95 14.40
CA SER A 589 -18.67 11.42 13.26
C SER A 589 -18.12 10.06 12.79
N GLY A 590 -18.84 9.40 11.86
CA GLY A 590 -18.43 8.12 11.28
C GLY A 590 -18.14 7.04 12.32
N LYS A 591 -16.95 6.44 12.23
CA LYS A 591 -16.50 5.41 13.18
C LYS A 591 -16.35 5.91 14.63
N TYR A 592 -16.26 7.23 14.83
CA TYR A 592 -16.14 7.88 16.14
C TYR A 592 -17.46 8.49 16.64
N SER A 593 -18.58 8.26 15.93
CA SER A 593 -19.89 8.81 16.29
C SER A 593 -20.47 8.28 17.61
N GLY A 594 -19.82 7.33 18.29
CA GLY A 594 -20.31 6.70 19.53
C GLY A 594 -20.87 5.30 19.29
N LYS A 595 -20.88 4.49 20.34
CA LYS A 595 -21.33 3.08 20.28
C LYS A 595 -22.82 2.95 20.61
N THR A 596 -23.35 3.83 21.45
CA THR A 596 -24.75 3.81 21.88
C THR A 596 -25.62 4.78 21.08
N VAL A 597 -26.94 4.53 21.05
CA VAL A 597 -27.92 5.45 20.44
C VAL A 597 -27.86 6.84 21.09
N GLY A 598 -27.68 6.90 22.42
CA GLY A 598 -27.56 8.15 23.15
C GLY A 598 -26.32 8.95 22.74
N GLU A 599 -25.15 8.31 22.71
CA GLU A 599 -23.89 8.95 22.27
C GLU A 599 -23.99 9.49 20.85
N LYS A 600 -24.56 8.71 19.92
CA LYS A 600 -24.75 9.13 18.53
C LYS A 600 -25.61 10.39 18.40
N LYS A 601 -26.69 10.48 19.18
CA LYS A 601 -27.56 11.68 19.21
C LYS A 601 -26.82 12.90 19.75
N THR A 602 -26.08 12.75 20.85
CA THR A 602 -25.26 13.83 21.41
C THR A 602 -24.18 14.27 20.42
N ASN A 603 -23.57 13.32 19.71
CA ASN A 603 -22.51 13.61 18.75
C ASN A 603 -23.05 14.31 17.49
N ILE A 604 -24.27 14.00 17.05
CA ILE A 604 -24.95 14.81 16.02
C ILE A 604 -25.04 16.27 16.47
N ALA A 605 -25.53 16.55 17.69
CA ALA A 605 -25.63 17.92 18.19
C ALA A 605 -24.26 18.63 18.27
N LYS A 606 -23.21 17.93 18.72
CA LYS A 606 -21.83 18.44 18.76
C LYS A 606 -21.26 18.76 17.37
N VAL A 607 -21.49 17.89 16.38
CA VAL A 607 -21.04 18.13 15.01
C VAL A 607 -21.76 19.32 14.40
N ILE A 608 -23.07 19.46 14.61
CA ILE A 608 -23.84 20.62 14.14
C ILE A 608 -23.35 21.90 14.80
N ALA A 609 -23.09 21.88 16.10
CA ALA A 609 -22.57 23.02 16.85
C ALA A 609 -21.19 23.45 16.33
N ALA A 610 -20.26 22.50 16.20
CA ALA A 610 -18.92 22.74 15.66
C ALA A 610 -18.97 23.31 14.25
N TYR A 611 -19.80 22.74 13.37
CA TYR A 611 -19.97 23.23 12.01
C TYR A 611 -20.58 24.64 11.96
N SER A 612 -21.56 24.93 12.81
CA SER A 612 -22.23 26.24 12.89
C SER A 612 -21.26 27.33 13.38
N LEU A 613 -20.46 27.03 14.40
CA LEU A 613 -19.44 27.95 14.93
C LEU A 613 -18.32 28.19 13.90
N LYS A 614 -17.89 27.15 13.19
CA LYS A 614 -16.95 27.27 12.06
C LYS A 614 -17.50 28.19 10.97
N LYS A 615 -18.75 27.99 10.53
CA LYS A 615 -19.39 28.85 9.52
C LYS A 615 -19.56 30.30 9.98
N ALA A 616 -19.75 30.53 11.27
CA ALA A 616 -19.82 31.86 11.85
C ALA A 616 -18.44 32.52 12.04
N GLY A 617 -17.34 31.88 11.62
CA GLY A 617 -15.98 32.42 11.74
C GLY A 617 -15.51 32.56 13.20
N ARG A 618 -16.08 31.79 14.14
CA ARG A 618 -15.66 31.81 15.54
C ARG A 618 -14.33 31.09 15.71
N LYS A 619 -13.53 31.48 16.71
CA LYS A 619 -12.33 30.71 17.10
C LYS A 619 -12.72 29.35 17.67
N PHE A 620 -11.88 28.34 17.50
CA PHE A 620 -12.12 27.00 18.05
C PHE A 620 -12.14 27.03 19.58
N SER A 621 -13.20 26.48 20.17
CA SER A 621 -13.39 26.37 21.62
C SER A 621 -14.31 25.19 21.89
N VAL A 622 -13.81 24.18 22.62
CA VAL A 622 -14.60 22.98 22.98
C VAL A 622 -15.79 23.36 23.85
N ASP A 623 -15.61 24.31 24.77
CA ASP A 623 -16.68 24.77 25.67
C ASP A 623 -17.80 25.48 24.91
N ASP A 624 -17.46 26.31 23.93
CA ASP A 624 -18.46 26.97 23.08
C ASP A 624 -19.22 25.96 22.22
N ILE A 625 -18.52 24.92 21.72
CA ILE A 625 -19.15 23.83 20.98
C ILE A 625 -20.12 23.08 21.88
N HIS A 626 -19.74 22.72 23.10
CA HIS A 626 -20.63 22.02 24.04
C HIS A 626 -21.84 22.87 24.44
N LYS A 627 -21.65 24.16 24.69
CA LYS A 627 -22.75 25.08 24.99
C LYS A 627 -23.73 25.17 23.82
N ALA A 628 -23.23 25.38 22.61
CA ALA A 628 -24.05 25.43 21.41
C ALA A 628 -24.73 24.07 21.11
N ALA A 629 -24.06 22.95 21.37
CA ALA A 629 -24.61 21.61 21.20
C ALA A 629 -25.81 21.37 22.12
N ASN A 630 -25.73 21.80 23.38
CA ASN A 630 -26.84 21.71 24.32
C ASN A 630 -28.06 22.53 23.86
N GLU A 631 -27.83 23.76 23.36
CA GLU A 631 -28.89 24.60 22.79
C GLU A 631 -29.53 23.96 21.56
N ILE A 632 -28.71 23.39 20.67
CA ILE A 632 -29.16 22.67 19.47
C ILE A 632 -29.95 21.42 19.83
N GLU A 633 -29.50 20.64 20.81
CA GLU A 633 -30.17 19.42 21.26
C GLU A 633 -31.57 19.74 21.83
N GLU A 634 -31.70 20.80 22.61
CA GLU A 634 -32.99 21.28 23.14
C GLU A 634 -33.90 21.79 22.01
N PHE A 635 -33.37 22.65 21.14
CA PHE A 635 -34.15 23.36 20.13
C PHE A 635 -34.59 22.49 18.93
N TYR A 636 -33.74 21.54 18.53
CA TYR A 636 -34.03 20.55 17.48
C TYR A 636 -34.54 19.22 18.02
N CYS A 637 -34.79 19.13 19.33
CA CYS A 637 -35.36 17.94 19.96
C CYS A 637 -34.59 16.64 19.63
N ILE A 638 -33.28 16.70 19.32
CA ILE A 638 -32.50 15.56 18.77
C ILE A 638 -32.58 14.34 19.70
N ARG A 639 -32.51 14.58 21.01
CA ARG A 639 -32.61 13.51 22.02
C ARG A 639 -33.98 12.84 22.05
N THR A 640 -35.04 13.65 21.98
CA THR A 640 -36.43 13.20 22.10
C THR A 640 -37.08 12.86 20.77
N ASN A 641 -36.39 13.04 19.64
CA ASN A 641 -36.95 12.82 18.31
C ASN A 641 -37.36 11.33 18.16
N PRO A 642 -38.67 11.06 17.96
CA PRO A 642 -39.18 9.69 17.86
C PRO A 642 -38.65 8.95 16.63
N ASP A 643 -38.25 9.67 15.58
CA ASP A 643 -37.66 9.09 14.36
C ASP A 643 -36.36 8.34 14.62
N TYR A 644 -35.69 8.61 15.75
CA TYR A 644 -34.50 7.87 16.18
C TYR A 644 -34.78 6.77 17.21
N ASN A 645 -36.03 6.64 17.68
CA ASN A 645 -36.42 5.76 18.79
C ASN A 645 -37.22 4.52 18.36
N THR A 646 -37.63 4.40 17.10
CA THR A 646 -38.41 3.25 16.62
C THR A 646 -37.52 2.04 16.27
N GLN A 647 -37.95 0.84 16.67
CA GLN A 647 -37.26 -0.41 16.31
C GLN A 647 -37.34 -0.71 14.81
N ASN A 648 -38.36 -0.18 14.12
CA ASN A 648 -38.60 -0.35 12.68
C ASN A 648 -38.18 0.92 11.91
N GLY A 649 -36.87 1.05 11.64
CA GLY A 649 -36.32 2.09 10.74
C GLY A 649 -35.50 3.20 11.42
N GLY A 650 -35.81 3.57 12.67
CA GLY A 650 -35.10 4.66 13.36
C GLY A 650 -33.62 4.37 13.67
N LYS A 651 -33.28 3.10 13.92
CA LYS A 651 -31.88 2.66 14.06
C LYS A 651 -31.09 2.81 12.76
N GLN A 652 -31.73 2.56 11.61
CA GLN A 652 -31.08 2.67 10.31
C GLN A 652 -30.86 4.13 9.93
N ARG A 653 -31.87 4.99 10.11
CA ARG A 653 -31.73 6.44 9.92
C ARG A 653 -30.60 7.03 10.77
N LEU A 654 -30.51 6.66 12.05
CA LEU A 654 -29.42 7.11 12.92
C LEU A 654 -28.05 6.59 12.44
N LYS A 655 -27.98 5.34 11.96
CA LYS A 655 -26.75 4.78 11.38
C LYS A 655 -26.33 5.56 10.13
N ASP A 656 -27.27 5.86 9.25
CA ASP A 656 -27.02 6.61 8.01
C ASP A 656 -26.65 8.07 8.30
N ALA A 657 -27.33 8.72 9.23
CA ALA A 657 -27.01 10.07 9.69
C ALA A 657 -25.60 10.16 10.30
N THR A 658 -25.14 9.11 10.98
CA THR A 658 -23.84 9.10 11.68
C THR A 658 -22.68 8.51 10.87
N LYS A 659 -22.91 8.12 9.62
CA LYS A 659 -21.91 7.37 8.81
C LYS A 659 -20.66 8.18 8.45
N ASP A 660 -20.79 9.50 8.28
CA ASP A 660 -19.71 10.41 7.96
C ASP A 660 -20.08 11.87 8.32
N GLU A 661 -19.11 12.78 8.19
CA GLU A 661 -19.27 14.22 8.49
C GLU A 661 -20.38 14.87 7.68
N LYS A 662 -20.45 14.58 6.38
CA LYS A 662 -21.44 15.18 5.47
C LYS A 662 -22.85 14.74 5.84
N SER A 663 -23.01 13.49 6.24
CA SER A 663 -24.30 12.89 6.61
C SER A 663 -24.83 13.46 7.91
N MET A 664 -23.95 13.73 8.90
CA MET A 664 -24.37 14.40 10.13
C MET A 664 -24.79 15.84 9.89
N ILE A 665 -24.08 16.56 9.01
CA ILE A 665 -24.44 17.93 8.62
C ILE A 665 -25.76 17.93 7.82
N HIS A 666 -25.95 16.96 6.93
CA HIS A 666 -27.20 16.82 6.17
C HIS A 666 -28.37 16.44 7.08
N GLU A 667 -28.18 15.55 8.04
CA GLU A 667 -29.22 15.19 9.00
C GLU A 667 -29.65 16.40 9.86
N ALA A 668 -28.74 17.34 10.12
CA ALA A 668 -29.09 18.61 10.76
C ALA A 668 -30.16 19.39 9.98
N VAL A 669 -30.01 19.44 8.65
CA VAL A 669 -30.98 20.06 7.73
C VAL A 669 -32.29 19.27 7.76
N ASN A 670 -32.23 17.94 7.72
CA ASN A 670 -33.41 17.09 7.75
C ASN A 670 -34.20 17.22 9.06
N VAL A 671 -33.53 17.26 10.21
CA VAL A 671 -34.18 17.47 11.51
C VAL A 671 -34.82 18.87 11.57
N ARG A 672 -34.10 19.89 11.09
CA ARG A 672 -34.61 21.27 11.01
C ARG A 672 -35.87 21.37 10.14
N VAL A 673 -35.81 20.88 8.90
CA VAL A 673 -36.93 20.89 7.95
C VAL A 673 -38.07 19.99 8.45
N GLY A 674 -37.73 18.86 9.08
CA GLY A 674 -38.68 17.97 9.73
C GLY A 674 -39.52 18.68 10.80
N LEU A 675 -38.90 19.50 11.64
CA LEU A 675 -39.59 20.18 12.75
C LEU A 675 -40.21 21.53 12.36
N TYR A 676 -39.56 22.32 11.51
CA TYR A 676 -39.95 23.71 11.23
C TYR A 676 -40.33 23.96 9.77
N GLY A 677 -40.22 22.96 8.89
CA GLY A 677 -40.66 23.06 7.50
C GLY A 677 -42.19 23.00 7.38
N ILE A 678 -42.72 23.69 6.38
CA ILE A 678 -44.16 23.69 6.07
C ILE A 678 -44.58 22.31 5.56
N LYS A 679 -45.67 21.76 6.10
CA LYS A 679 -46.23 20.47 5.70
C LYS A 679 -47.31 20.64 4.63
N ASN A 680 -47.52 19.59 3.84
CA ASN A 680 -48.58 19.48 2.83
C ASN A 680 -48.56 20.59 1.78
N GLY A 681 -47.39 21.18 1.49
CA GLY A 681 -47.23 22.20 0.45
C GLY A 681 -47.93 23.54 0.71
N LYS A 682 -48.40 23.79 1.93
CA LYS A 682 -49.23 24.96 2.30
C LYS A 682 -48.44 26.27 2.46
N TYR A 683 -47.46 26.51 1.60
CA TYR A 683 -46.57 27.67 1.67
C TYR A 683 -47.33 29.00 1.52
N ASP A 684 -48.23 29.08 0.54
CA ASP A 684 -49.00 30.31 0.27
C ASP A 684 -49.98 30.65 1.39
N GLU A 685 -50.64 29.63 1.95
CA GLU A 685 -51.52 29.81 3.10
C GLU A 685 -50.74 30.30 4.33
N PHE A 686 -49.56 29.73 4.58
CA PHE A 686 -48.69 30.17 5.66
C PHE A 686 -48.27 31.64 5.48
N VAL A 687 -47.83 32.02 4.27
CA VAL A 687 -47.42 33.38 3.96
C VAL A 687 -48.59 34.36 4.12
N ARG A 688 -49.80 33.97 3.71
CA ARG A 688 -51.02 34.78 3.90
C ARG A 688 -51.36 34.98 5.37
N ASP A 689 -51.29 33.92 6.17
CA ASP A 689 -51.56 34.00 7.61
C ASP A 689 -50.50 34.86 8.33
N MET A 690 -49.22 34.73 7.95
CA MET A 690 -48.13 35.58 8.47
C MET A 690 -48.25 37.05 8.02
N ASN A 691 -48.70 37.32 6.79
CA ASN A 691 -49.00 38.68 6.34
C ASN A 691 -50.16 39.29 7.12
N THR A 692 -51.24 38.52 7.32
CA THR A 692 -52.37 38.95 8.14
C THR A 692 -51.93 39.29 9.56
N LEU A 693 -51.05 38.48 10.16
CA LEU A 693 -50.47 38.79 11.45
C LEU A 693 -49.61 40.05 11.39
N LYS A 694 -48.69 40.17 10.44
CA LYS A 694 -47.83 41.35 10.25
C LYS A 694 -48.64 42.64 10.22
N ASP A 695 -49.71 42.67 9.43
CA ASP A 695 -50.55 43.86 9.23
C ASP A 695 -51.43 44.14 10.47
N SER A 696 -51.78 43.08 11.21
CA SER A 696 -52.56 43.18 12.45
C SER A 696 -51.71 43.50 13.69
N MET A 697 -50.38 43.43 13.59
CA MET A 697 -49.48 43.74 14.69
C MET A 697 -49.42 45.24 15.01
N ARG A 698 -49.04 45.57 16.24
CA ARG A 698 -48.79 46.96 16.60
C ARG A 698 -47.49 47.44 15.97
N THR A 699 -47.43 48.74 15.69
CA THR A 699 -46.19 49.37 15.21
C THR A 699 -45.01 49.05 16.12
N SER A 700 -43.89 48.71 15.49
CA SER A 700 -42.60 48.46 16.15
C SER A 700 -41.91 49.75 16.60
N LYS A 701 -42.37 50.92 16.12
CA LYS A 701 -41.81 52.23 16.47
C LYS A 701 -41.97 52.50 17.97
N GLY A 702 -40.87 52.82 18.64
CA GLY A 702 -40.84 53.09 20.10
C GLY A 702 -41.00 51.85 21.00
N ARG A 703 -40.78 50.63 20.47
CA ARG A 703 -40.85 49.37 21.25
C ARG A 703 -39.46 48.83 21.58
N SER A 704 -39.41 47.80 22.45
CA SER A 704 -38.15 47.14 22.83
C SER A 704 -37.53 46.41 21.63
N ASP A 705 -36.22 46.23 21.66
CA ASP A 705 -35.50 45.62 20.54
C ASP A 705 -35.92 44.16 20.32
N GLU A 706 -36.30 43.43 21.37
CA GLU A 706 -36.85 42.08 21.21
C GLU A 706 -38.19 42.09 20.46
N TYR A 707 -39.03 43.12 20.66
CA TYR A 707 -40.29 43.25 19.92
C TYR A 707 -40.04 43.65 18.46
N LYS A 708 -39.10 44.57 18.22
CA LYS A 708 -38.68 44.91 16.84
C LYS A 708 -38.17 43.68 16.10
N ASN A 709 -37.35 42.86 16.77
CA ASN A 709 -36.83 41.61 16.21
C ASN A 709 -37.95 40.61 15.91
N LEU A 710 -38.97 40.52 16.76
CA LEU A 710 -40.17 39.71 16.49
C LEU A 710 -40.92 40.21 15.25
N CYS A 711 -41.19 41.52 15.15
CA CYS A 711 -41.83 42.10 13.98
C CYS A 711 -41.02 41.84 12.70
N ASN A 712 -39.70 41.97 12.76
CA ASN A 712 -38.82 41.72 11.62
C ASN A 712 -38.83 40.24 11.21
N ALA A 713 -38.79 39.31 12.17
CA ALA A 713 -38.86 37.87 11.88
C ALA A 713 -40.19 37.48 11.20
N ILE A 714 -41.31 38.05 11.68
CA ILE A 714 -42.64 37.84 11.08
C ILE A 714 -42.71 38.46 9.68
N LYS A 715 -42.17 39.67 9.50
CA LYS A 715 -42.06 40.31 8.19
C LYS A 715 -41.26 39.46 7.21
N GLU A 716 -40.07 39.00 7.61
CA GLU A 716 -39.24 38.11 6.80
C GLU A 716 -40.00 36.85 6.39
N ALA A 717 -40.71 36.20 7.32
CA ALA A 717 -41.51 35.02 7.03
C ALA A 717 -42.69 35.31 6.06
N SER A 718 -43.31 36.48 6.19
CA SER A 718 -44.44 36.93 5.35
C SER A 718 -44.06 37.32 3.91
N GLU A 719 -42.77 37.50 3.64
CA GLU A 719 -42.23 37.90 2.33
C GLU A 719 -41.49 36.73 1.63
N LEU A 720 -41.55 35.51 2.18
CA LEU A 720 -40.76 34.38 1.70
C LEU A 720 -41.16 33.89 0.31
N ASN A 721 -42.44 33.99 -0.08
CA ASN A 721 -42.88 33.52 -1.40
C ASN A 721 -42.17 34.25 -2.55
N GLU A 722 -42.03 35.57 -2.45
CA GLU A 722 -41.30 36.37 -3.44
C GLU A 722 -39.80 36.00 -3.47
N LYS A 723 -39.21 35.75 -2.29
CA LYS A 723 -37.78 35.43 -2.15
C LYS A 723 -37.42 33.99 -2.54
N THR A 724 -38.40 33.10 -2.62
CA THR A 724 -38.20 31.65 -2.87
C THR A 724 -38.76 31.18 -4.21
N ALA A 725 -39.34 32.07 -5.03
CA ALA A 725 -40.03 31.74 -6.29
C ALA A 725 -39.17 30.92 -7.27
N ASN A 726 -37.85 31.16 -7.29
CA ASN A 726 -36.91 30.49 -8.20
C ASN A 726 -36.00 29.45 -7.51
N MET A 727 -36.32 29.06 -6.27
CA MET A 727 -35.54 28.06 -5.53
C MET A 727 -36.03 26.64 -5.82
N THR A 728 -35.15 25.65 -5.69
CA THR A 728 -35.56 24.25 -5.68
C THR A 728 -36.43 23.97 -4.46
N GLU A 729 -37.32 22.96 -4.53
CA GLU A 729 -38.21 22.59 -3.41
C GLU A 729 -37.44 22.33 -2.11
N GLU A 730 -36.26 21.71 -2.17
CA GLU A 730 -35.40 21.48 -1.00
C GLU A 730 -34.89 22.80 -0.39
N LYS A 731 -34.39 23.73 -1.22
CA LYS A 731 -33.93 25.05 -0.76
C LYS A 731 -35.07 25.91 -0.25
N LYS A 732 -36.25 25.81 -0.87
CA LYS A 732 -37.48 26.48 -0.46
C LYS A 732 -37.92 25.97 0.92
N ALA A 733 -38.02 24.65 1.10
CA ALA A 733 -38.36 24.04 2.40
C ALA A 733 -37.39 24.48 3.50
N ASP A 734 -36.08 24.54 3.20
CA ASP A 734 -35.08 25.01 4.15
C ASP A 734 -35.21 26.50 4.48
N ALA A 735 -35.49 27.36 3.49
CA ALA A 735 -35.71 28.79 3.71
C ALA A 735 -36.90 29.05 4.63
N PHE A 736 -38.02 28.34 4.43
CA PHE A 736 -39.19 28.40 5.30
C PHE A 736 -38.88 27.88 6.71
N ALA A 737 -38.16 26.77 6.84
CA ALA A 737 -37.74 26.25 8.15
C ALA A 737 -36.88 27.26 8.91
N ASN A 738 -35.93 27.92 8.23
CA ASN A 738 -35.08 28.95 8.83
C ASN A 738 -35.87 30.19 9.28
N ALA A 739 -36.85 30.65 8.50
CA ALA A 739 -37.69 31.77 8.93
C ALA A 739 -38.58 31.41 10.12
N ASN A 740 -39.16 30.20 10.13
CA ASN A 740 -39.93 29.70 11.26
C ASN A 740 -39.10 29.62 12.54
N ILE A 741 -37.85 29.14 12.45
CA ILE A 741 -36.91 29.16 13.57
C ILE A 741 -36.67 30.58 14.08
N LYS A 742 -36.41 31.54 13.18
CA LYS A 742 -36.23 32.96 13.56
C LYS A 742 -37.44 33.50 14.31
N VAL A 743 -38.65 33.20 13.83
CA VAL A 743 -39.91 33.60 14.50
C VAL A 743 -39.98 33.00 15.91
N VAL A 744 -39.75 31.70 16.05
CA VAL A 744 -39.81 31.01 17.36
C VAL A 744 -38.76 31.57 18.34
N MET A 745 -37.51 31.76 17.89
CA MET A 745 -36.45 32.36 18.71
C MET A 745 -36.76 33.80 19.10
N ALA A 746 -37.33 34.60 18.18
CA ALA A 746 -37.72 35.96 18.46
C ALA A 746 -38.85 36.03 19.49
N VAL A 747 -39.84 35.12 19.41
CA VAL A 747 -40.89 34.98 20.43
C VAL A 747 -40.29 34.62 21.78
N GLN A 748 -39.42 33.60 21.86
CA GLN A 748 -38.79 33.19 23.11
C GLN A 748 -38.00 34.34 23.76
N LYS A 749 -37.18 35.06 22.99
CA LYS A 749 -36.42 36.21 23.49
C LYS A 749 -37.33 37.34 23.97
N TYR A 750 -38.39 37.63 23.22
CA TYR A 750 -39.32 38.69 23.57
C TYR A 750 -40.13 38.37 24.82
N VAL A 751 -40.59 37.12 24.96
CA VAL A 751 -41.41 36.67 26.09
C VAL A 751 -40.59 36.51 27.37
N LYS A 752 -39.30 36.17 27.26
CA LYS A 752 -38.38 36.00 28.40
C LYS A 752 -38.40 37.18 29.36
N GLY A 753 -38.76 36.94 30.61
CA GLY A 753 -38.87 37.95 31.69
C GLY A 753 -40.15 38.81 31.62
N LYS A 754 -41.03 38.58 30.64
CA LYS A 754 -42.28 39.33 30.41
C LYS A 754 -43.52 38.45 30.64
N GLU A 755 -43.32 37.24 31.20
CA GLU A 755 -44.36 36.24 31.46
C GLU A 755 -45.30 36.64 32.62
N THR A 756 -44.82 37.44 33.58
CA THR A 756 -45.52 37.76 34.84
C THR A 756 -46.13 39.18 34.92
N VAL A 757 -45.77 40.13 34.04
CA VAL A 757 -45.89 41.58 34.34
C VAL A 757 -47.00 42.34 33.56
N ARG A 758 -47.76 41.72 32.67
CA ARG A 758 -48.59 42.51 31.71
C ARG A 758 -50.09 42.54 32.02
N ILE A 759 -50.47 43.45 32.92
CA ILE A 759 -51.87 43.74 33.30
C ILE A 759 -52.50 44.84 32.41
N GLN A 760 -51.70 45.66 31.70
CA GLN A 760 -52.21 46.71 30.81
C GLN A 760 -52.60 46.19 29.42
N ASP A 761 -53.77 46.58 28.90
CA ASP A 761 -54.34 46.16 27.60
C ASP A 761 -53.34 46.19 26.43
N LYS A 762 -52.47 47.21 26.41
CA LYS A 762 -51.47 47.40 25.35
C LYS A 762 -50.37 46.33 25.37
N GLY A 763 -49.97 45.88 26.55
CA GLY A 763 -48.94 44.88 26.75
C GLY A 763 -49.46 43.46 26.49
N ASN A 764 -50.71 43.20 26.85
CA ASN A 764 -51.35 41.90 26.64
C ASN A 764 -51.51 41.58 25.15
N ASP A 765 -51.91 42.57 24.35
CA ASP A 765 -52.07 42.44 22.91
C ASP A 765 -50.76 42.11 22.16
N ALA A 766 -49.65 42.76 22.53
CA ALA A 766 -48.34 42.46 21.95
C ALA A 766 -47.78 41.09 22.38
N PHE A 767 -48.18 40.58 23.54
CA PHE A 767 -47.88 39.21 23.95
C PHE A 767 -48.73 38.21 23.18
N ALA A 768 -50.03 38.47 23.02
CA ALA A 768 -50.94 37.64 22.24
C ALA A 768 -50.49 37.51 20.78
N ASN A 769 -49.98 38.58 20.15
CA ASN A 769 -49.39 38.50 18.81
C ASN A 769 -48.18 37.55 18.73
N SER A 770 -47.43 37.38 19.83
CA SER A 770 -46.32 36.41 19.88
C SER A 770 -46.85 34.98 19.96
N MET A 771 -47.98 34.76 20.63
CA MET A 771 -48.67 33.47 20.67
C MET A 771 -49.35 33.17 19.33
N ASP A 772 -49.91 34.19 18.67
CA ASP A 772 -50.43 34.07 17.30
C ASP A 772 -49.33 33.63 16.33
N ALA A 773 -48.12 34.19 16.44
CA ALA A 773 -46.98 33.79 15.63
C ALA A 773 -46.61 32.31 15.85
N LEU A 774 -46.53 31.86 17.11
CA LEU A 774 -46.27 30.45 17.43
C LEU A 774 -47.38 29.52 16.93
N SER A 775 -48.64 29.95 17.05
CA SER A 775 -49.80 29.19 16.57
C SER A 775 -49.79 29.05 15.05
N ILE A 776 -49.49 30.12 14.31
CA ILE A 776 -49.36 30.08 12.85
C ILE A 776 -48.21 29.14 12.44
N VAL A 777 -47.02 29.29 13.02
CA VAL A 777 -45.91 28.36 12.75
C VAL A 777 -46.35 26.93 13.01
N SER A 778 -46.92 26.64 14.18
CA SER A 778 -47.38 25.30 14.52
C SER A 778 -48.47 24.77 13.58
N LYS A 779 -49.42 25.59 13.13
CA LYS A 779 -50.52 25.19 12.25
C LYS A 779 -49.99 24.57 10.95
N TYR A 780 -48.90 25.12 10.44
CA TYR A 780 -48.32 24.74 9.16
C TYR A 780 -47.11 23.79 9.26
N THR A 781 -46.51 23.62 10.43
CA THR A 781 -45.37 22.70 10.63
C THR A 781 -45.72 21.39 11.35
N ARG A 782 -46.93 21.26 11.91
CA ARG A 782 -47.39 20.02 12.57
C ARG A 782 -47.72 18.92 11.56
N HIS A 783 -47.55 17.66 11.95
CA HIS A 783 -48.00 16.52 11.15
C HIS A 783 -49.53 16.37 11.21
N GLU A 784 -50.09 15.66 10.23
CA GLU A 784 -51.50 15.32 10.24
C GLU A 784 -51.86 14.49 11.49
N GLY A 785 -53.01 14.79 12.09
CA GLY A 785 -53.42 14.20 13.37
C GLY A 785 -52.79 14.84 14.62
N GLN A 786 -51.78 15.71 14.50
CA GLN A 786 -51.23 16.43 15.65
C GLN A 786 -52.00 17.73 15.94
N ALA A 787 -52.27 17.98 17.22
CA ALA A 787 -52.87 19.23 17.67
C ALA A 787 -51.91 20.43 17.54
N MET A 788 -50.61 20.22 17.79
CA MET A 788 -49.57 21.25 17.74
C MET A 788 -48.22 20.60 17.42
N ASN A 789 -47.30 21.36 16.82
CA ASN A 789 -45.94 20.93 16.56
C ASN A 789 -45.16 20.75 17.88
N GLU A 790 -44.43 19.65 18.03
CA GLU A 790 -43.74 19.26 19.27
C GLU A 790 -42.76 20.31 19.80
N SER A 791 -42.02 20.98 18.91
CA SER A 791 -41.08 22.03 19.30
C SER A 791 -41.81 23.24 19.90
N ILE A 792 -42.95 23.60 19.30
CA ILE A 792 -43.78 24.72 19.75
C ILE A 792 -44.46 24.40 21.09
N ILE A 793 -44.92 23.15 21.29
CA ILE A 793 -45.47 22.68 22.56
C ILE A 793 -44.47 22.93 23.70
N LYS A 794 -43.18 22.62 23.52
CA LYS A 794 -42.16 22.85 24.55
C LYS A 794 -42.01 24.33 24.87
N VAL A 795 -42.04 25.20 23.86
CA VAL A 795 -41.98 26.65 24.06
C VAL A 795 -43.21 27.16 24.82
N VAL A 796 -44.41 26.77 24.38
CA VAL A 796 -45.68 27.16 25.01
C VAL A 796 -45.76 26.67 26.45
N ASN A 797 -45.38 25.42 26.73
CA ASN A 797 -45.36 24.87 28.08
C ASN A 797 -44.38 25.61 29.00
N LYS A 798 -43.21 26.02 28.49
CA LYS A 798 -42.24 26.82 29.26
C LYS A 798 -42.82 28.18 29.65
N ILE A 799 -43.52 28.82 28.73
CA ILE A 799 -44.23 30.09 28.97
C ILE A 799 -45.38 29.87 29.96
N ASN A 800 -46.17 28.81 29.76
CA ASN A 800 -47.33 28.51 30.59
C ASN A 800 -46.97 28.09 32.02
N LYS A 801 -45.81 27.44 32.22
CA LYS A 801 -45.29 27.12 33.55
C LYS A 801 -45.18 28.37 34.45
N VAL A 802 -44.90 29.52 33.84
CA VAL A 802 -44.80 30.80 34.55
C VAL A 802 -46.15 31.52 34.59
N ARG A 803 -46.91 31.55 33.48
CA ARG A 803 -48.13 32.36 33.34
C ARG A 803 -49.42 31.70 33.86
N LYS A 804 -49.48 30.37 33.88
CA LYS A 804 -50.64 29.55 34.27
C LYS A 804 -51.93 29.94 33.52
N ASP A 805 -51.83 30.19 32.22
CA ASP A 805 -52.93 30.59 31.35
C ASP A 805 -53.68 29.36 30.80
N ASN A 806 -55.00 29.32 30.99
CA ASN A 806 -55.86 28.21 30.55
C ASN A 806 -55.94 28.04 29.02
N LEU A 807 -55.60 29.06 28.23
CA LEU A 807 -55.49 28.94 26.77
C LEU A 807 -54.15 28.33 26.34
N LEU A 808 -53.12 28.41 27.19
CA LEU A 808 -51.80 27.82 26.94
C LEU A 808 -51.65 26.43 27.57
N SER A 809 -52.62 25.98 28.37
CA SER A 809 -52.56 24.70 29.10
C SER A 809 -52.88 23.46 28.26
N ASP A 810 -53.53 23.64 27.11
CA ASP A 810 -53.91 22.55 26.22
C ASP A 810 -53.61 22.91 24.76
N ALA A 811 -53.09 21.95 24.01
CA ALA A 811 -52.63 22.17 22.65
C ALA A 811 -53.76 22.50 21.67
N ASN A 812 -54.95 21.90 21.85
CA ASN A 812 -56.11 22.18 21.00
C ASN A 812 -56.71 23.55 21.31
N ARG A 813 -56.74 23.94 22.58
CA ARG A 813 -57.18 25.28 23.00
C ARG A 813 -56.23 26.35 22.48
N PHE A 814 -54.92 26.11 22.55
CA PHE A 814 -53.91 27.03 22.01
C PHE A 814 -54.11 27.27 20.50
N ALA A 815 -54.21 26.19 19.72
CA ALA A 815 -54.37 26.27 18.27
C ALA A 815 -55.69 26.93 17.84
N LYS A 816 -56.76 26.81 18.65
CA LYS A 816 -58.06 27.48 18.41
C LYS A 816 -58.10 28.93 18.90
N GLY A 817 -57.36 29.25 19.97
CA GLY A 817 -57.39 30.55 20.63
C GLY A 817 -56.45 31.61 20.05
N PHE A 818 -55.39 31.17 19.35
CA PHE A 818 -54.38 32.05 18.77
C PHE A 818 -54.19 31.76 17.27
N GLY A 819 -53.87 32.79 16.49
CA GLY A 819 -53.63 32.69 15.05
C GLY A 819 -53.98 33.97 14.28
N ALA A 820 -53.90 33.90 12.95
CA ALA A 820 -54.13 35.05 12.07
C ALA A 820 -55.54 35.66 12.23
N GLU A 821 -56.57 34.84 12.39
CA GLU A 821 -57.95 35.31 12.57
C GLU A 821 -58.13 36.10 13.87
N ARG A 822 -57.60 35.59 14.99
CA ARG A 822 -57.61 36.30 16.28
C ARG A 822 -56.87 37.62 16.18
N ALA A 823 -55.70 37.64 15.55
CA ALA A 823 -54.91 38.85 15.36
C ALA A 823 -55.69 39.91 14.57
N LYS A 824 -56.37 39.51 13.48
CA LYS A 824 -57.21 40.39 12.67
C LYS A 824 -58.41 40.92 13.45
N MET A 825 -59.15 40.07 14.16
CA MET A 825 -60.26 40.50 15.01
C MET A 825 -59.81 41.49 16.09
N ALA A 826 -58.63 41.26 16.70
CA ALA A 826 -58.05 42.18 17.66
C ALA A 826 -57.69 43.52 17.01
N TYR A 827 -57.16 43.52 15.79
CA TYR A 827 -56.91 44.73 15.01
C TYR A 827 -58.20 45.50 14.72
N ASP A 828 -59.23 44.85 14.17
CA ASP A 828 -60.50 45.46 13.82
C ASP A 828 -61.21 46.07 15.05
N ARG A 829 -61.16 45.37 16.20
CA ARG A 829 -61.67 45.92 17.47
C ARG A 829 -60.91 47.16 17.91
N ARG A 830 -59.58 47.19 17.74
CA ARG A 830 -58.75 48.35 18.11
C ARG A 830 -59.03 49.53 17.18
N THR A 831 -59.08 49.32 15.87
CA THR A 831 -59.36 50.38 14.90
C THR A 831 -60.78 50.92 15.08
N ALA A 832 -61.77 50.07 15.31
CA ALA A 832 -63.13 50.49 15.65
C ALA A 832 -63.16 51.30 16.96
N ALA A 833 -62.45 50.86 18.00
CA ALA A 833 -62.37 51.59 19.27
C ALA A 833 -61.63 52.95 19.13
N GLU A 834 -60.62 53.03 18.28
CA GLU A 834 -59.88 54.27 17.98
C GLU A 834 -60.72 55.25 17.14
N ASN A 835 -61.47 54.75 16.15
CA ASN A 835 -62.40 55.54 15.34
C ASN A 835 -63.57 56.07 16.18
N SER A 836 -64.15 55.24 17.06
CA SER A 836 -65.17 55.68 18.01
C SER A 836 -64.64 56.73 18.99
N LYS A 837 -63.37 56.64 19.41
CA LYS A 837 -62.74 57.67 20.26
C LYS A 837 -62.41 58.97 19.50
N LYS A 838 -62.15 58.91 18.19
CA LYS A 838 -62.00 60.11 17.33
C LYS A 838 -63.35 60.80 17.10
N ASN A 839 -64.41 60.05 16.77
CA ASN A 839 -65.76 60.61 16.54
C ASN A 839 -66.36 61.23 17.82
N VAL A 840 -66.05 60.67 19.01
CA VAL A 840 -66.44 61.27 20.30
C VAL A 840 -65.64 62.54 20.64
N LYS A 841 -64.42 62.71 20.10
CA LYS A 841 -63.62 63.93 20.27
C LYS A 841 -64.06 65.05 19.32
N GLU A 842 -64.49 64.72 18.09
CA GLU A 842 -65.04 65.72 17.15
C GLU A 842 -66.41 66.26 17.60
N ASN A 843 -67.26 65.43 18.22
CA ASN A 843 -68.54 65.89 18.81
C ASN A 843 -68.40 66.59 20.18
N LYS A 844 -67.18 66.71 20.73
CA LYS A 844 -66.88 67.42 21.99
C LYS A 844 -65.98 68.66 21.79
N ALA A 845 -65.80 69.14 20.56
CA ALA A 845 -65.27 70.48 20.34
C ALA A 845 -66.39 71.51 20.57
N PRO A 846 -66.37 72.33 21.65
CA PRO A 846 -67.35 73.38 21.84
C PRO A 846 -67.12 74.48 20.80
N GLY A 847 -68.21 74.95 20.20
CA GLY A 847 -68.18 76.22 19.49
C GLY A 847 -67.60 77.31 20.39
N ARG A 848 -66.47 77.88 19.98
CA ARG A 848 -66.09 79.23 20.35
C ARG A 848 -66.29 80.09 19.10
N ARG A 849 -67.35 80.90 19.17
CA ARG A 849 -67.31 82.25 18.62
C ARG A 849 -66.19 83.03 19.30
#